data_AF-A0A951K4M8-F1
#
_entry.id   AF-A0A951K4M8-F1
#
_cell.length_a   1.000
_cell.length_b   1.000
_cell.length_c   1.000
_cell.angle_alpha   90.00
_cell.angle_beta   90.00
_cell.angle_gamma   90.00
#
_symmetry.space_group_name_H-M   'P 1'
#
loop_
_entity.id
_entity.type
_entity.pdbx_description
1 polymer ?
#
loop_
_entity_poly.entity_id
_entity_poly.type
_entity_poly.pdbx_seq_one_letter_code
_entity_poly.pdbx_strand_id
1 'polypeptide(L)'
;MHHRRPPTAATRARTLSLAAMIAVTVLLPAAPAAAAEPDAAAGARHLAETLGGAPGDYQLVYERTTPVDALGGPMWAGKFLDLRTGEVRSAYRPAGGAVGSLATVEAAVERAVAARPALDRKADRPLVAAVASAASTTRLPVAVWLDVDTEPAEASVRAAHPEVAWLGTRPVPETLEQARALRAELWEARRAAIAAVAGPFQAEIEAVGGSVAYVSTSAPLVFVDLPAGAVRAVAERPGVLSLGLEQEWGEHMSSAGPTVGANWTGGAGDQGNGVRVGVVEYHNAATTGDLAGQVVASYSTTGRVVTGVHPTWVAGAVASRSGTWTGVAPGADIVTAGTGGYSASLSTDRAIIAAADWTVSPSGGDADVLNASIGQDTATGAEEARRYFDSIGWEDGRLVVAASGNYSTFGNWDVVSPGTGYNVLTVGGVDDRGTAGTGDDRVWHVPGSDGAAYRDRTDAPWNAHGDYNKPNLAGPAVNVRTANGTTGSGTSVAAPVVSGIAAQLIGRVPTLAAWPEATRAILMAGAHRRTPMPGGGFSADHEGLGTASALWSNRILDRGAFGGYTFGAMARGTTAVQEVAVVKGQRVRVSLAWSSHTSGTSNTGKSDALMADLDLVVRQPNGTVTGSYSWDNPYEAVSLTAASTGTLRIEIRHDRFDAAEEPYGLAWSLVGPFFDTDGSKFYSDILWIYARGITVGCADGRYCPKGLVTRAQMATFLRRALDLPASPRDYFTDDNHNKHESAINAMAHAGITVGCGGTRFCPDGTVTRAQMASFLARAFSLPSTTADYFTDDSGNKHESRINALAASGITHGCGTTTYCPNGSVNREQMAAFIRRALSR
;
A
#
# COMPACT_ATOMS: atom_id res chain seq x y z
N MET A 1 -52.93 -8.92 -43.00
CA MET A 1 -53.91 -10.02 -43.15
C MET A 1 -53.43 -11.22 -42.36
N HIS A 2 -54.09 -11.59 -41.25
CA HIS A 2 -54.42 -12.98 -40.88
C HIS A 2 -55.15 -12.96 -39.51
N HIS A 3 -56.22 -13.73 -39.39
CA HIS A 3 -57.03 -13.80 -38.16
C HIS A 3 -56.56 -14.91 -37.22
N ARG A 4 -56.80 -14.74 -35.92
CA ARG A 4 -57.87 -15.47 -35.22
C ARG A 4 -58.24 -14.87 -33.85
N ARG A 5 -59.50 -15.10 -33.46
CA ARG A 5 -60.08 -14.84 -32.12
C ARG A 5 -60.09 -16.17 -31.32
N PRO A 6 -60.24 -16.13 -29.99
CA PRO A 6 -60.34 -17.33 -29.14
C PRO A 6 -61.71 -18.02 -29.27
N PRO A 7 -61.90 -19.18 -28.61
CA PRO A 7 -63.01 -19.24 -27.65
C PRO A 7 -62.69 -19.98 -26.32
N THR A 8 -63.75 -20.08 -25.50
CA THR A 8 -63.84 -20.42 -24.07
C THR A 8 -63.76 -21.91 -23.68
N ALA A 9 -63.66 -22.17 -22.37
CA ALA A 9 -63.65 -23.50 -21.73
C ALA A 9 -65.03 -24.20 -21.64
N ALA A 10 -65.03 -25.53 -21.36
CA ALA A 10 -66.22 -26.29 -20.94
C ALA A 10 -65.93 -27.62 -20.17
N THR A 11 -66.03 -27.58 -18.83
CA THR A 11 -66.67 -28.57 -17.91
C THR A 11 -66.64 -30.12 -18.08
N ARG A 12 -66.26 -30.79 -16.96
CA ARG A 12 -66.98 -31.85 -16.17
C ARG A 12 -66.73 -33.38 -16.34
N ALA A 13 -66.41 -33.98 -15.17
CA ALA A 13 -66.76 -35.34 -14.67
C ALA A 13 -66.13 -36.57 -15.38
N ARG A 14 -65.97 -37.77 -14.78
CA ARG A 14 -66.42 -38.41 -13.50
C ARG A 14 -65.18 -39.04 -12.76
N THR A 15 -65.18 -39.96 -11.77
CA THR A 15 -66.16 -40.83 -11.07
C THR A 15 -65.64 -41.23 -9.65
N LEU A 16 -66.45 -41.94 -8.85
CA LEU A 16 -66.09 -42.77 -7.67
C LEU A 16 -65.41 -44.11 -8.10
N SER A 17 -64.85 -45.01 -7.27
CA SER A 17 -64.70 -45.22 -5.79
C SER A 17 -63.28 -45.80 -5.52
N LEU A 18 -62.77 -46.11 -4.31
CA LEU A 18 -63.28 -46.92 -3.19
C LEU A 18 -62.45 -46.62 -1.90
N ALA A 19 -62.95 -46.96 -0.70
CA ALA A 19 -62.35 -46.58 0.58
C ALA A 19 -61.88 -47.77 1.45
N ALA A 20 -60.91 -47.49 2.34
CA ALA A 20 -60.59 -48.28 3.53
C ALA A 20 -60.16 -47.33 4.67
N MET A 21 -60.56 -47.60 5.91
CA MET A 21 -60.27 -46.75 7.08
C MET A 21 -58.96 -47.17 7.77
N ILE A 22 -58.11 -46.20 8.15
CA ILE A 22 -57.11 -46.34 9.21
C ILE A 22 -57.20 -45.08 10.10
N ALA A 23 -56.89 -45.23 11.40
CA ALA A 23 -57.24 -44.26 12.44
C ALA A 23 -56.56 -42.88 12.31
N VAL A 24 -57.32 -41.82 12.64
CA VAL A 24 -56.79 -40.46 12.80
C VAL A 24 -55.94 -40.41 14.08
N THR A 25 -54.63 -40.62 13.92
CA THR A 25 -53.67 -40.21 14.94
C THR A 25 -53.40 -38.73 14.73
N VAL A 26 -53.71 -37.89 15.73
CA VAL A 26 -53.38 -36.46 15.68
C VAL A 26 -51.88 -36.31 15.90
N LEU A 27 -51.12 -36.42 14.81
CA LEU A 27 -49.75 -35.92 14.75
C LEU A 27 -49.82 -34.40 14.92
N LEU A 28 -49.53 -33.94 16.13
CA LEU A 28 -48.98 -32.61 16.32
C LEU A 28 -47.80 -32.46 15.35
N PRO A 29 -47.69 -31.34 14.60
CA PRO A 29 -46.50 -31.11 13.81
C PRO A 29 -45.29 -31.15 14.75
N ALA A 30 -44.23 -31.86 14.33
CA ALA A 30 -42.98 -31.85 15.09
C ALA A 30 -42.58 -30.39 15.31
N ALA A 31 -42.18 -30.05 16.54
CA ALA A 31 -41.69 -28.71 16.83
C ALA A 31 -40.59 -28.37 15.82
N PRO A 32 -40.64 -27.19 15.17
CA PRO A 32 -39.66 -26.84 14.16
C PRO A 32 -38.27 -26.98 14.78
N ALA A 33 -37.40 -27.75 14.12
CA ALA A 33 -36.04 -27.96 14.61
C ALA A 33 -35.43 -26.58 14.90
N ALA A 34 -34.97 -26.38 16.14
CA ALA A 34 -34.48 -25.09 16.58
C ALA A 34 -33.42 -24.62 15.59
N ALA A 35 -33.62 -23.44 15.00
CA ALA A 35 -32.72 -22.92 13.96
C ALA A 35 -31.30 -22.91 14.53
N ALA A 36 -30.36 -23.50 13.78
CA ALA A 36 -28.97 -23.58 14.21
C ALA A 36 -28.47 -22.17 14.53
N GLU A 37 -27.87 -22.01 15.70
CA GLU A 37 -27.43 -20.69 16.17
C GLU A 37 -26.40 -20.09 15.21
N PRO A 38 -26.62 -18.86 14.71
CA PRO A 38 -25.67 -18.15 13.86
C PRO A 38 -24.29 -18.07 14.50
N ASP A 39 -23.25 -18.33 13.72
CA ASP A 39 -21.89 -18.50 14.24
C ASP A 39 -21.39 -17.26 14.99
N ALA A 40 -21.72 -16.06 14.51
CA ALA A 40 -21.45 -14.80 15.20
C ALA A 40 -22.07 -14.70 16.61
N ALA A 41 -23.28 -15.23 16.82
CA ALA A 41 -23.95 -15.23 18.12
C ALA A 41 -23.33 -16.27 19.07
N ALA A 42 -23.01 -17.45 18.53
CA ALA A 42 -22.30 -18.50 19.26
C ALA A 42 -20.87 -18.06 19.65
N GLY A 43 -20.19 -17.31 18.78
CA GLY A 43 -18.90 -16.65 19.02
C GLY A 43 -18.95 -15.61 20.13
N ALA A 44 -19.88 -14.65 20.03
CA ALA A 44 -20.08 -13.63 21.06
C ALA A 44 -20.42 -14.25 22.43
N ARG A 45 -21.21 -15.34 22.48
CA ARG A 45 -21.45 -16.08 23.72
C ARG A 45 -20.20 -16.80 24.21
N HIS A 46 -19.47 -17.51 23.36
CA HIS A 46 -18.23 -18.19 23.76
C HIS A 46 -17.20 -17.23 24.38
N LEU A 47 -17.06 -16.03 23.80
CA LEU A 47 -16.20 -14.98 24.36
C LEU A 47 -16.72 -14.46 25.71
N ALA A 48 -18.03 -14.25 25.87
CA ALA A 48 -18.62 -13.88 27.17
C ALA A 48 -18.49 -14.99 28.24
N GLU A 49 -18.57 -16.26 27.85
CA GLU A 49 -18.39 -17.42 28.73
C GLU A 49 -16.92 -17.61 29.16
N THR A 50 -15.95 -17.26 28.31
CA THR A 50 -14.51 -17.50 28.55
C THR A 50 -13.75 -16.29 29.09
N LEU A 51 -14.16 -15.06 28.71
CA LEU A 51 -13.49 -13.81 29.05
C LEU A 51 -14.37 -12.87 29.91
N GLY A 52 -15.63 -13.23 30.12
CA GLY A 52 -16.58 -12.48 30.96
C GLY A 52 -17.36 -11.39 30.22
N GLY A 53 -18.31 -10.78 30.95
CA GLY A 53 -19.28 -9.82 30.40
C GLY A 53 -20.55 -10.52 29.89
N ALA A 54 -21.24 -9.86 28.97
CA ALA A 54 -22.40 -10.39 28.24
C ALA A 54 -22.07 -10.54 26.75
N PRO A 55 -22.80 -11.38 25.98
CA PRO A 55 -22.56 -11.51 24.53
C PRO A 55 -22.69 -10.19 23.76
N GLY A 56 -23.51 -9.26 24.25
CA GLY A 56 -23.65 -7.91 23.69
C GLY A 56 -22.44 -6.99 23.88
N ASP A 57 -21.47 -7.38 24.71
CA ASP A 57 -20.19 -6.66 24.86
C ASP A 57 -19.20 -7.00 23.73
N TYR A 58 -19.47 -8.04 22.93
CA TYR A 58 -18.60 -8.49 21.85
C TYR A 58 -19.21 -8.14 20.49
N GLN A 59 -18.80 -7.02 19.92
CA GLN A 59 -19.26 -6.61 18.60
C GLN A 59 -18.47 -7.34 17.52
N LEU A 60 -19.11 -8.19 16.72
CA LEU A 60 -18.48 -8.75 15.51
C LEU A 60 -18.03 -7.59 14.60
N VAL A 61 -16.75 -7.57 14.22
CA VAL A 61 -16.19 -6.57 13.30
C VAL A 61 -15.77 -7.17 11.96
N TYR A 62 -15.49 -8.48 11.92
CA TYR A 62 -15.05 -9.18 10.72
C TYR A 62 -15.32 -10.68 10.81
N GLU A 63 -15.70 -11.33 9.70
CA GLU A 63 -15.87 -12.79 9.64
C GLU A 63 -15.47 -13.39 8.28
N ARG A 64 -15.08 -14.65 8.30
CA ARG A 64 -14.77 -15.49 7.13
C ARG A 64 -15.25 -16.92 7.32
N THR A 65 -15.43 -17.63 6.22
CA THR A 65 -15.71 -19.07 6.22
C THR A 65 -14.97 -19.72 5.05
N THR A 66 -13.98 -20.55 5.35
CA THR A 66 -13.11 -21.19 4.33
C THR A 66 -13.10 -22.71 4.46
N PRO A 67 -12.84 -23.46 3.37
CA PRO A 67 -12.54 -24.88 3.44
C PRO A 67 -11.25 -25.12 4.23
N VAL A 68 -11.25 -26.08 5.16
CA VAL A 68 -10.02 -26.53 5.83
C VAL A 68 -9.86 -28.03 5.59
N ASP A 69 -9.02 -28.39 4.61
CA ASP A 69 -8.75 -29.78 4.19
C ASP A 69 -8.47 -30.72 5.38
N ALA A 70 -7.71 -30.24 6.37
CA ALA A 70 -7.33 -30.99 7.56
C ALA A 70 -8.51 -31.29 8.52
N LEU A 71 -9.62 -30.55 8.42
CA LEU A 71 -10.82 -30.71 9.24
C LEU A 71 -11.99 -31.36 8.47
N GLY A 72 -11.82 -31.65 7.18
CA GLY A 72 -12.82 -32.34 6.35
C GLY A 72 -14.08 -31.52 6.02
N GLY A 73 -14.04 -30.20 6.21
CA GLY A 73 -15.17 -29.29 5.97
C GLY A 73 -14.77 -27.83 6.13
N PRO A 74 -15.71 -26.89 5.93
CA PRO A 74 -15.43 -25.49 6.15
C PRO A 74 -15.33 -25.14 7.64
N MET A 75 -14.58 -24.09 7.93
CA MET A 75 -14.46 -23.47 9.25
C MET A 75 -14.92 -22.01 9.15
N TRP A 76 -15.78 -21.59 10.07
CA TRP A 76 -16.06 -20.18 10.31
C TRP A 76 -15.03 -19.59 11.29
N ALA A 77 -14.64 -18.34 11.05
CA ALA A 77 -13.83 -17.52 11.95
C ALA A 77 -14.44 -16.12 12.04
N GLY A 78 -14.49 -15.54 13.24
CA GLY A 78 -15.00 -14.20 13.48
C GLY A 78 -14.15 -13.43 14.48
N LYS A 79 -13.69 -12.23 14.09
CA LYS A 79 -13.05 -11.25 14.98
C LYS A 79 -14.11 -10.33 15.58
N PHE A 80 -14.03 -10.16 16.90
CA PHE A 80 -14.92 -9.33 17.71
C PHE A 80 -14.14 -8.23 18.42
N LEU A 81 -14.70 -7.03 18.47
CA LEU A 81 -14.25 -5.96 19.35
C LEU A 81 -14.95 -6.12 20.71
N ASP A 82 -14.19 -6.37 21.76
CA ASP A 82 -14.66 -6.28 23.14
C ASP A 82 -14.89 -4.79 23.48
N LEU A 83 -16.14 -4.39 23.64
CA LEU A 83 -16.54 -3.01 23.89
C LEU A 83 -16.13 -2.49 25.29
N ARG A 84 -15.72 -3.38 26.20
CA ARG A 84 -15.28 -3.04 27.57
C ARG A 84 -13.78 -2.74 27.63
N THR A 85 -12.97 -3.46 26.85
CA THR A 85 -11.49 -3.34 26.84
C THR A 85 -10.95 -2.62 25.58
N GLY A 86 -11.72 -2.66 24.49
CA GLY A 86 -11.31 -2.23 23.17
C GLY A 86 -10.38 -3.21 22.44
N GLU A 87 -10.11 -4.38 23.00
CA GLU A 87 -9.28 -5.43 22.38
C GLU A 87 -10.06 -6.22 21.32
N VAL A 88 -9.32 -6.75 20.34
CA VAL A 88 -9.86 -7.69 19.35
C VAL A 88 -9.76 -9.11 19.90
N ARG A 89 -10.72 -9.96 19.53
CA ARG A 89 -10.85 -11.36 19.94
C ARG A 89 -11.39 -12.23 18.80
N SER A 90 -10.66 -13.23 18.34
CA SER A 90 -11.20 -14.24 17.42
C SER A 90 -11.94 -15.37 18.14
N ALA A 91 -13.02 -15.85 17.52
CA ALA A 91 -13.66 -17.13 17.82
C ALA A 91 -13.81 -17.94 16.52
N TYR A 92 -13.74 -19.28 16.62
CA TYR A 92 -13.71 -20.19 15.48
C TYR A 92 -14.73 -21.32 15.64
N ARG A 93 -15.27 -21.84 14.54
CA ARG A 93 -16.20 -22.97 14.52
C ARG A 93 -16.03 -23.85 13.27
N PRO A 94 -15.52 -25.08 13.41
CA PRO A 94 -15.59 -26.09 12.35
C PRO A 94 -17.05 -26.46 12.02
N ALA A 95 -17.33 -26.84 10.77
CA ALA A 95 -18.68 -27.25 10.35
C ALA A 95 -19.23 -28.40 11.21
N GLY A 96 -20.40 -28.19 11.83
CA GLY A 96 -21.02 -29.13 12.77
C GLY A 96 -20.35 -29.22 14.15
N GLY A 97 -19.30 -28.43 14.39
CA GLY A 97 -18.56 -28.37 15.65
C GLY A 97 -19.11 -27.35 16.66
N ALA A 98 -18.53 -27.41 17.86
CA ALA A 98 -18.63 -26.35 18.87
C ALA A 98 -17.75 -25.15 18.49
N VAL A 99 -18.05 -23.99 19.07
CA VAL A 99 -17.18 -22.81 18.99
C VAL A 99 -16.00 -22.98 19.95
N GLY A 100 -14.82 -22.49 19.54
CA GLY A 100 -13.62 -22.47 20.37
C GLY A 100 -12.64 -21.35 20.00
N SER A 101 -11.55 -21.28 20.77
CA SER A 101 -10.39 -20.43 20.52
C SER A 101 -9.51 -20.96 19.37
N LEU A 102 -8.66 -20.09 18.81
CA LEU A 102 -7.67 -20.46 17.78
C LEU A 102 -6.87 -21.72 18.16
N ALA A 103 -6.25 -21.75 19.34
CA ALA A 103 -5.45 -22.89 19.81
C ALA A 103 -6.21 -24.23 19.86
N THR A 104 -7.55 -24.21 19.93
CA THR A 104 -8.39 -25.43 19.86
C THR A 104 -8.49 -25.96 18.42
N VAL A 105 -8.52 -25.05 17.45
CA VAL A 105 -8.49 -25.34 16.00
C VAL A 105 -7.08 -25.75 15.58
N GLU A 106 -6.05 -25.00 15.97
CA GLU A 106 -4.65 -25.31 15.63
C GLU A 106 -4.28 -26.70 16.10
N ALA A 107 -4.53 -27.05 17.38
CA ALA A 107 -4.29 -28.40 17.88
C ALA A 107 -5.10 -29.48 17.14
N ALA A 108 -6.25 -29.17 16.52
CA ALA A 108 -6.98 -30.11 15.67
C ALA A 108 -6.32 -30.27 14.27
N VAL A 109 -5.91 -29.17 13.64
CA VAL A 109 -5.18 -29.16 12.37
C VAL A 109 -3.81 -29.85 12.52
N GLU A 110 -3.04 -29.49 13.55
CA GLU A 110 -1.75 -30.10 13.91
C GLU A 110 -1.86 -31.61 14.02
N ARG A 111 -2.83 -32.15 14.76
CA ARG A 111 -3.04 -33.61 14.88
C ARG A 111 -3.37 -34.27 13.54
N ALA A 112 -4.15 -33.60 12.69
CA ALA A 112 -4.51 -34.10 11.36
C ALA A 112 -3.38 -33.97 10.31
N VAL A 113 -2.43 -33.05 10.51
CA VAL A 113 -1.22 -32.91 9.69
C VAL A 113 -0.13 -33.86 10.18
N ALA A 114 0.14 -33.94 11.49
CA ALA A 114 1.18 -34.77 12.11
C ALA A 114 0.97 -36.28 11.87
N ALA A 115 -0.27 -36.72 11.61
CA ALA A 115 -0.59 -38.09 11.23
C ALA A 115 -0.15 -38.48 9.80
N ARG A 116 0.32 -37.54 8.98
CA ARG A 116 0.75 -37.76 7.59
C ARG A 116 2.25 -38.10 7.50
N PRO A 117 2.71 -38.88 6.50
CA PRO A 117 4.13 -39.08 6.19
C PRO A 117 4.90 -37.76 6.06
N ALA A 118 6.23 -37.71 6.32
CA ALA A 118 6.93 -36.42 6.27
C ALA A 118 6.92 -35.77 4.87
N LEU A 119 6.90 -36.57 3.80
CA LEU A 119 6.71 -36.03 2.44
C LEU A 119 5.38 -35.25 2.35
N ASP A 120 4.26 -35.85 2.77
CA ASP A 120 2.92 -35.26 2.69
C ASP A 120 2.66 -34.16 3.75
N ARG A 121 3.69 -33.83 4.56
CA ARG A 121 3.72 -32.70 5.50
C ARG A 121 4.63 -31.55 5.04
N LYS A 122 5.77 -31.88 4.42
CA LYS A 122 6.86 -30.93 4.11
C LYS A 122 6.99 -30.59 2.63
N ALA A 123 6.49 -31.46 1.73
CA ALA A 123 6.60 -31.25 0.29
C ALA A 123 5.36 -30.54 -0.29
N ASP A 124 5.55 -29.72 -1.31
CA ASP A 124 4.45 -29.15 -2.08
C ASP A 124 3.63 -30.22 -2.84
N ARG A 125 2.43 -29.83 -3.30
CA ARG A 125 1.52 -30.74 -4.03
C ARG A 125 2.17 -31.26 -5.34
N PRO A 126 2.88 -30.44 -6.16
CA PRO A 126 3.61 -30.93 -7.35
C PRO A 126 4.69 -31.97 -7.07
N LEU A 127 5.52 -31.79 -6.04
CA LEU A 127 6.61 -32.70 -5.69
C LEU A 127 6.09 -34.05 -5.19
N VAL A 128 5.02 -34.04 -4.38
CA VAL A 128 4.31 -35.27 -3.98
C VAL A 128 3.81 -36.02 -5.22
N ALA A 129 3.21 -35.33 -6.19
CA ALA A 129 2.73 -35.92 -7.44
C ALA A 129 3.87 -36.43 -8.34
N ALA A 130 4.99 -35.70 -8.44
CA ALA A 130 6.18 -36.09 -9.19
C ALA A 130 6.83 -37.35 -8.59
N VAL A 131 7.01 -37.39 -7.26
CA VAL A 131 7.54 -38.57 -6.54
C VAL A 131 6.60 -39.78 -6.65
N ALA A 132 5.29 -39.57 -6.76
CA ALA A 132 4.31 -40.64 -6.92
C ALA A 132 4.22 -41.21 -8.36
N SER A 133 4.65 -40.46 -9.37
CA SER A 133 4.51 -40.81 -10.80
C SER A 133 5.82 -41.17 -11.50
N ALA A 134 6.96 -40.67 -11.01
CA ALA A 134 8.28 -40.93 -11.58
C ALA A 134 8.84 -42.32 -11.21
N ALA A 135 9.71 -42.86 -12.06
CA ALA A 135 10.54 -44.01 -11.70
C ALA A 135 11.54 -43.61 -10.59
N SER A 136 11.88 -44.53 -9.69
CA SER A 136 12.70 -44.23 -8.51
C SER A 136 14.10 -43.66 -8.81
N THR A 137 14.61 -43.89 -10.02
CA THR A 137 15.90 -43.39 -10.54
C THR A 137 15.80 -42.07 -11.31
N THR A 138 14.59 -41.59 -11.65
CA THR A 138 14.38 -40.30 -12.30
C THR A 138 14.89 -39.17 -11.41
N ARG A 139 15.67 -38.25 -11.97
CA ARG A 139 16.08 -37.02 -11.28
C ARG A 139 14.90 -36.05 -11.23
N LEU A 140 14.58 -35.57 -10.04
CA LEU A 140 13.65 -34.46 -9.80
C LEU A 140 14.48 -33.27 -9.30
N PRO A 141 14.28 -32.06 -9.85
CA PRO A 141 14.89 -30.84 -9.33
C PRO A 141 14.08 -30.37 -8.10
N VAL A 142 14.72 -30.33 -6.94
CA VAL A 142 14.05 -30.11 -5.65
C VAL A 142 14.71 -28.94 -4.92
N ALA A 143 13.90 -27.94 -4.58
CA ALA A 143 14.23 -26.95 -3.57
C ALA A 143 14.12 -27.59 -2.18
N VAL A 144 15.10 -27.39 -1.31
CA VAL A 144 15.05 -27.86 0.09
C VAL A 144 15.39 -26.71 1.02
N TRP A 145 14.46 -26.40 1.92
CA TRP A 145 14.71 -25.46 3.01
C TRP A 145 15.24 -26.18 4.23
N LEU A 146 16.33 -25.66 4.79
CA LEU A 146 16.98 -26.18 5.98
C LEU A 146 16.51 -25.44 7.22
N ASP A 147 16.51 -26.13 8.36
CA ASP A 147 16.26 -25.52 9.65
C ASP A 147 17.57 -24.90 10.17
N VAL A 148 17.62 -23.58 10.26
CA VAL A 148 18.81 -22.79 10.62
C VAL A 148 18.40 -21.65 11.55
N ASP A 149 18.95 -21.65 12.75
CA ASP A 149 18.83 -20.53 13.70
C ASP A 149 19.95 -19.50 13.42
N THR A 150 19.56 -18.34 12.89
CA THR A 150 20.45 -17.22 12.55
C THR A 150 20.63 -16.22 13.70
N GLU A 151 19.68 -16.16 14.64
CA GLU A 151 19.61 -15.12 15.69
C GLU A 151 20.86 -15.05 16.60
N PRO A 152 21.49 -16.16 17.04
CA PRO A 152 22.74 -16.09 17.81
C PRO A 152 23.90 -15.41 17.05
N ALA A 153 23.94 -15.53 15.72
CA ALA A 153 24.95 -14.90 14.88
C ALA A 153 24.62 -13.40 14.69
N GLU A 154 23.36 -13.06 14.45
CA GLU A 154 22.93 -11.66 14.33
C GLU A 154 23.04 -10.88 15.65
N ALA A 155 22.60 -11.46 16.77
CA ALA A 155 22.73 -10.86 18.09
C ALA A 155 24.19 -10.51 18.43
N SER A 156 25.15 -11.28 17.92
CA SER A 156 26.59 -10.99 18.04
C SER A 156 27.01 -9.74 17.24
N VAL A 157 26.44 -9.52 16.04
CA VAL A 157 26.63 -8.28 15.26
C VAL A 157 25.95 -7.10 15.94
N ARG A 158 24.70 -7.25 16.40
CA ARG A 158 23.97 -6.18 17.11
C ARG A 158 24.70 -5.74 18.39
N ALA A 159 25.31 -6.69 19.11
CA ALA A 159 26.14 -6.41 20.28
C ALA A 159 27.49 -5.75 19.96
N ALA A 160 27.99 -5.86 18.73
CA ALA A 160 29.20 -5.17 18.26
C ALA A 160 28.95 -3.70 17.90
N HIS A 161 27.69 -3.29 17.69
CA HIS A 161 27.28 -1.94 17.31
C HIS A 161 26.41 -1.22 18.37
N PRO A 162 26.92 -0.96 19.59
CA PRO A 162 26.20 -0.22 20.63
C PRO A 162 26.03 1.28 20.32
N GLU A 163 26.74 1.81 19.31
CA GLU A 163 26.55 3.16 18.77
C GLU A 163 25.33 3.31 17.86
N VAL A 164 24.79 2.19 17.37
CA VAL A 164 23.60 2.16 16.51
C VAL A 164 22.34 2.03 17.37
N ALA A 165 21.31 2.82 17.05
CA ALA A 165 20.00 2.61 17.63
C ALA A 165 19.32 1.39 16.98
N TRP A 166 18.88 0.44 17.79
CA TRP A 166 18.13 -0.75 17.36
C TRP A 166 16.71 -0.70 17.94
N LEU A 167 15.71 -1.15 17.19
CA LEU A 167 14.33 -1.34 17.64
C LEU A 167 13.95 -2.80 17.38
N GLY A 168 13.94 -3.61 18.43
CA GLY A 168 14.00 -5.07 18.29
C GLY A 168 15.26 -5.50 17.54
N THR A 169 15.11 -6.32 16.51
CA THR A 169 16.21 -6.77 15.64
C THR A 169 16.61 -5.76 14.55
N ARG A 170 15.81 -4.72 14.29
CA ARG A 170 16.01 -3.79 13.16
C ARG A 170 16.93 -2.60 13.54
N PRO A 171 17.96 -2.26 12.74
CA PRO A 171 18.80 -1.08 12.95
C PRO A 171 18.11 0.20 12.48
N VAL A 172 18.49 1.34 13.06
CA VAL A 172 18.00 2.67 12.66
C VAL A 172 19.18 3.51 12.14
N PRO A 173 19.66 3.26 10.90
CA PRO A 173 20.83 3.96 10.35
C PRO A 173 20.49 5.39 9.91
N GLU A 174 21.48 6.28 10.05
CA GLU A 174 21.39 7.69 9.63
C GLU A 174 21.77 7.88 8.14
N THR A 175 22.61 7.01 7.58
CA THR A 175 23.11 7.10 6.19
C THR A 175 22.99 5.79 5.43
N LEU A 176 22.99 5.85 4.10
CA LEU A 176 22.96 4.65 3.23
C LEU A 176 24.25 3.82 3.36
N GLU A 177 25.38 4.47 3.67
CA GLU A 177 26.66 3.81 3.91
C GLU A 177 26.61 2.99 5.21
N GLN A 178 26.08 3.56 6.30
CA GLN A 178 25.86 2.85 7.56
C GLN A 178 24.84 1.72 7.40
N ALA A 179 23.74 1.95 6.67
CA ALA A 179 22.73 0.94 6.38
C ALA A 179 23.34 -0.28 5.65
N ARG A 180 24.16 -0.04 4.63
CA ARG A 180 24.85 -1.09 3.85
C ARG A 180 25.92 -1.81 4.66
N ALA A 181 26.70 -1.10 5.48
CA ALA A 181 27.71 -1.71 6.34
C ALA A 181 27.08 -2.69 7.34
N LEU A 182 26.07 -2.25 8.10
CA LEU A 182 25.35 -3.09 9.06
C LEU A 182 24.67 -4.29 8.38
N ARG A 183 24.05 -4.06 7.21
CA ARG A 183 23.44 -5.12 6.40
C ARG A 183 24.48 -6.14 5.92
N ALA A 184 25.70 -5.71 5.58
CA ALA A 184 26.78 -6.60 5.18
C ALA A 184 27.35 -7.44 6.34
N GLU A 185 27.45 -6.89 7.55
CA GLU A 185 27.91 -7.65 8.72
C GLU A 185 26.84 -8.66 9.19
N LEU A 186 25.56 -8.27 9.21
CA LEU A 186 24.43 -9.19 9.43
C LEU A 186 24.36 -10.29 8.36
N TRP A 187 24.59 -9.94 7.09
CA TRP A 187 24.63 -10.90 5.99
C TRP A 187 25.71 -11.95 6.16
N GLU A 188 26.95 -11.54 6.43
CA GLU A 188 28.06 -12.49 6.60
C GLU A 188 27.87 -13.39 7.82
N ALA A 189 27.25 -12.88 8.90
CA ALA A 189 26.85 -13.67 10.05
C ALA A 189 25.80 -14.75 9.70
N ARG A 190 24.72 -14.38 9.00
CA ARG A 190 23.71 -15.32 8.47
C ARG A 190 24.33 -16.35 7.52
N ARG A 191 25.10 -15.88 6.54
CA ARG A 191 25.75 -16.70 5.50
C ARG A 191 26.68 -17.75 6.12
N ALA A 192 27.39 -17.40 7.20
CA ALA A 192 28.20 -18.33 7.96
C ALA A 192 27.37 -19.41 8.70
N ALA A 193 26.26 -19.01 9.34
CA ALA A 193 25.34 -19.94 10.00
C ALA A 193 24.68 -20.91 9.00
N ILE A 194 24.16 -20.39 7.88
CA ILE A 194 23.59 -21.18 6.78
C ILE A 194 24.63 -22.16 6.22
N ALA A 195 25.86 -21.71 5.95
CA ALA A 195 26.92 -22.57 5.43
C ALA A 195 27.32 -23.69 6.40
N ALA A 196 27.24 -23.47 7.72
CA ALA A 196 27.54 -24.49 8.73
C ALA A 196 26.54 -25.65 8.75
N VAL A 197 25.27 -25.41 8.36
CA VAL A 197 24.23 -26.45 8.24
C VAL A 197 24.17 -27.02 6.82
N ALA A 198 24.26 -26.16 5.80
CA ALA A 198 24.23 -26.58 4.40
C ALA A 198 25.46 -27.41 3.99
N GLY A 199 26.65 -27.15 4.55
CA GLY A 199 27.87 -27.91 4.26
C GLY A 199 27.73 -29.42 4.51
N PRO A 200 27.39 -29.85 5.75
CA PRO A 200 27.09 -31.25 6.04
C PRO A 200 25.94 -31.82 5.20
N PHE A 201 24.85 -31.06 5.02
CA PHE A 201 23.68 -31.51 4.26
C PHE A 201 24.00 -31.87 2.80
N GLN A 202 24.93 -31.14 2.15
CA GLN A 202 25.39 -31.46 0.79
C GLN A 202 25.99 -32.88 0.70
N ALA A 203 26.85 -33.26 1.64
CA ALA A 203 27.44 -34.61 1.69
C ALA A 203 26.36 -35.69 1.97
N GLU A 204 25.35 -35.39 2.78
CA GLU A 204 24.21 -36.28 2.98
C GLU A 204 23.31 -36.42 1.74
N ILE A 205 23.28 -35.43 0.84
CA ILE A 205 22.55 -35.48 -0.44
C ILE A 205 23.31 -36.37 -1.43
N GLU A 206 24.63 -36.21 -1.54
CA GLU A 206 25.49 -37.10 -2.34
C GLU A 206 25.39 -38.55 -1.85
N ALA A 207 25.33 -38.77 -0.53
CA ALA A 207 25.20 -40.10 0.08
C ALA A 207 23.89 -40.84 -0.27
N VAL A 208 22.80 -40.12 -0.58
CA VAL A 208 21.55 -40.72 -1.13
C VAL A 208 21.54 -40.76 -2.66
N GLY A 209 22.70 -40.58 -3.30
CA GLY A 209 22.86 -40.54 -4.74
C GLY A 209 22.37 -39.25 -5.41
N GLY A 210 22.00 -38.24 -4.63
CA GLY A 210 21.65 -36.89 -5.11
C GLY A 210 22.86 -36.13 -5.66
N SER A 211 22.61 -34.92 -6.12
CA SER A 211 23.65 -33.94 -6.46
C SER A 211 23.17 -32.55 -6.10
N VAL A 212 24.07 -31.69 -5.63
CA VAL A 212 23.75 -30.30 -5.25
C VAL A 212 24.02 -29.41 -6.46
N ALA A 213 23.10 -28.51 -6.76
CA ALA A 213 23.19 -27.63 -7.92
C ALA A 213 23.30 -26.15 -7.55
N TYR A 214 22.67 -25.74 -6.45
CA TYR A 214 22.81 -24.38 -5.91
C TYR A 214 22.60 -24.36 -4.40
N VAL A 215 23.29 -23.46 -3.71
CA VAL A 215 23.11 -23.13 -2.29
C VAL A 215 22.95 -21.62 -2.22
N SER A 216 21.83 -21.13 -1.69
CA SER A 216 21.64 -19.70 -1.50
C SER A 216 22.56 -19.19 -0.40
N THR A 217 23.10 -17.99 -0.63
CA THR A 217 23.82 -17.15 0.32
C THR A 217 22.88 -16.28 1.16
N SER A 218 21.62 -16.11 0.70
CA SER A 218 20.60 -15.22 1.28
C SER A 218 19.64 -15.89 2.24
N ALA A 219 19.36 -17.17 2.00
CA ALA A 219 18.33 -17.94 2.69
C ALA A 219 18.84 -19.37 2.96
N PRO A 220 18.30 -20.09 3.96
CA PRO A 220 18.64 -21.48 4.23
C PRO A 220 18.02 -22.43 3.19
N LEU A 221 18.33 -22.22 1.90
CA LEU A 221 17.73 -22.87 0.73
C LEU A 221 18.82 -23.52 -0.14
N VAL A 222 18.64 -24.81 -0.45
CA VAL A 222 19.53 -25.61 -1.30
C VAL A 222 18.73 -26.25 -2.43
N PHE A 223 19.16 -26.08 -3.68
CA PHE A 223 18.61 -26.79 -4.84
C PHE A 223 19.43 -28.06 -5.12
N VAL A 224 18.74 -29.19 -5.21
CA VAL A 224 19.32 -30.53 -5.37
C VAL A 224 18.58 -31.32 -6.44
N ASP A 225 19.31 -32.11 -7.22
CA ASP A 225 18.75 -32.99 -8.24
C ASP A 225 18.70 -34.43 -7.69
N LEU A 226 17.58 -34.79 -7.07
CA LEU A 226 17.42 -36.04 -6.31
C LEU A 226 16.81 -37.16 -7.17
N PRO A 227 17.25 -38.43 -7.01
CA PRO A 227 16.46 -39.57 -7.46
C PRO A 227 15.08 -39.57 -6.76
N ALA A 228 13.99 -39.77 -7.49
CA ALA A 228 12.63 -39.72 -6.93
C ALA A 228 12.42 -40.66 -5.72
N GLY A 229 13.11 -41.82 -5.69
CA GLY A 229 13.10 -42.74 -4.55
C GLY A 229 13.80 -42.21 -3.28
N ALA A 230 14.69 -41.23 -3.41
CA ALA A 230 15.44 -40.64 -2.29
C ALA A 230 14.69 -39.50 -1.60
N VAL A 231 13.78 -38.79 -2.29
CA VAL A 231 13.11 -37.58 -1.77
C VAL A 231 12.39 -37.83 -0.44
N ARG A 232 11.76 -39.01 -0.26
CA ARG A 232 11.14 -39.41 1.01
C ARG A 232 12.15 -39.48 2.17
N ALA A 233 13.35 -40.00 1.93
CA ALA A 233 14.40 -40.10 2.95
C ALA A 233 15.06 -38.75 3.28
N VAL A 234 14.95 -37.76 2.39
CA VAL A 234 15.34 -36.36 2.68
C VAL A 234 14.25 -35.67 3.50
N ALA A 235 12.97 -35.87 3.19
CA ALA A 235 11.86 -35.27 3.94
C ALA A 235 11.77 -35.73 5.41
N GLU A 236 12.09 -36.99 5.70
CA GLU A 236 12.13 -37.50 7.09
C GLU A 236 13.31 -36.95 7.94
N ARG A 237 14.24 -36.17 7.37
CA ARG A 237 15.35 -35.57 8.14
C ARG A 237 14.84 -34.45 9.06
N PRO A 238 15.34 -34.33 10.31
CA PRO A 238 14.93 -33.27 11.23
C PRO A 238 15.21 -31.86 10.68
N GLY A 239 16.44 -31.58 10.25
CA GLY A 239 16.88 -30.26 9.77
C GLY A 239 16.40 -29.85 8.37
N VAL A 240 15.34 -30.47 7.85
CA VAL A 240 14.66 -30.07 6.61
C VAL A 240 13.28 -29.53 6.97
N LEU A 241 13.03 -28.25 6.70
CA LEU A 241 11.74 -27.59 6.95
C LEU A 241 10.70 -27.97 5.89
N SER A 242 11.00 -27.68 4.63
CA SER A 242 10.11 -27.91 3.48
C SER A 242 10.89 -28.34 2.23
N LEU A 243 10.16 -28.88 1.25
CA LEU A 243 10.68 -29.24 -0.06
C LEU A 243 9.71 -28.76 -1.15
N GLY A 244 10.23 -28.25 -2.26
CA GLY A 244 9.41 -27.86 -3.41
C GLY A 244 9.94 -28.41 -4.73
N LEU A 245 9.07 -28.55 -5.72
CA LEU A 245 9.46 -28.89 -7.10
C LEU A 245 9.84 -27.60 -7.83
N GLU A 246 11.06 -27.51 -8.37
CA GLU A 246 11.50 -26.32 -9.12
C GLU A 246 10.65 -26.08 -10.38
N GLN A 247 10.36 -24.81 -10.66
CA GLN A 247 9.51 -24.33 -11.75
C GLN A 247 10.26 -23.44 -12.76
N GLU A 248 9.62 -23.23 -13.91
CA GLU A 248 10.06 -22.31 -14.98
C GLU A 248 9.32 -20.95 -14.88
N TRP A 249 9.95 -19.88 -15.36
CA TRP A 249 9.49 -18.49 -15.25
C TRP A 249 9.26 -17.81 -16.62
N GLY A 250 8.32 -16.85 -16.69
CA GLY A 250 7.94 -16.08 -17.90
C GLY A 250 8.15 -14.55 -17.82
N GLU A 251 8.37 -13.85 -18.94
CA GLU A 251 8.40 -12.37 -18.97
C GLU A 251 6.98 -11.77 -19.15
N HIS A 252 6.60 -10.80 -18.30
CA HIS A 252 5.28 -10.13 -18.36
C HIS A 252 5.26 -8.96 -19.37
N MET A 253 5.34 -9.24 -20.67
CA MET A 253 5.25 -8.20 -21.71
C MET A 253 3.97 -7.33 -21.54
N SER A 254 3.97 -5.99 -21.59
CA SER A 254 4.92 -5.05 -22.25
C SER A 254 5.24 -3.66 -21.61
N SER A 255 4.31 -2.74 -21.25
CA SER A 255 4.64 -1.36 -20.75
C SER A 255 3.52 -0.47 -20.10
N ALA A 256 3.76 0.76 -19.60
CA ALA A 256 2.73 1.58 -18.88
C ALA A 256 2.88 3.08 -18.44
N GLY A 257 1.92 3.94 -18.77
CA GLY A 257 1.97 5.42 -18.81
C GLY A 257 2.46 6.31 -17.64
N PRO A 258 2.32 7.65 -17.77
CA PRO A 258 3.08 8.65 -17.03
C PRO A 258 2.36 9.32 -15.84
N THR A 259 1.47 8.65 -15.11
CA THR A 259 0.54 9.36 -14.17
C THR A 259 0.86 9.36 -12.67
N VAL A 260 1.87 8.62 -12.17
CA VAL A 260 2.18 8.60 -10.70
C VAL A 260 2.68 9.91 -10.09
N GLY A 261 2.84 10.96 -10.91
CA GLY A 261 3.41 12.25 -10.49
C GLY A 261 4.94 12.22 -10.35
N ALA A 262 5.63 11.39 -11.13
CA ALA A 262 7.09 11.23 -11.12
C ALA A 262 7.85 12.58 -11.19
N ASN A 263 7.34 13.53 -11.98
CA ASN A 263 7.90 14.87 -12.15
C ASN A 263 7.75 15.78 -10.90
N TRP A 264 7.21 15.29 -9.77
CA TRP A 264 7.09 16.11 -8.56
C TRP A 264 8.44 16.28 -7.87
N THR A 265 9.15 17.34 -8.26
CA THR A 265 10.29 17.86 -7.51
C THR A 265 9.78 18.94 -6.55
N GLY A 266 9.76 18.63 -5.24
CA GLY A 266 9.27 19.52 -4.17
C GLY A 266 10.12 20.77 -3.90
N GLY A 267 10.94 21.21 -4.86
CA GLY A 267 11.97 22.24 -4.70
C GLY A 267 13.33 21.72 -4.22
N ALA A 268 13.41 20.48 -3.74
CA ALA A 268 14.66 19.85 -3.25
C ALA A 268 15.35 18.96 -4.30
N GLY A 269 14.59 18.29 -5.17
CA GLY A 269 15.15 17.43 -6.23
C GLY A 269 15.46 16.01 -5.78
N ASP A 270 14.58 15.42 -4.97
CA ASP A 270 14.64 14.04 -4.45
C ASP A 270 14.60 12.99 -5.57
N GLN A 271 15.75 12.72 -6.19
CA GLN A 271 15.88 11.86 -7.37
C GLN A 271 16.34 10.42 -7.04
N GLY A 272 16.31 10.02 -5.76
CA GLY A 272 16.83 8.73 -5.29
C GLY A 272 18.37 8.62 -5.33
N ASN A 273 19.07 9.76 -5.22
CA ASN A 273 20.52 9.87 -5.33
C ASN A 273 21.27 8.84 -4.48
N GLY A 274 22.08 8.00 -5.12
CA GLY A 274 22.94 7.00 -4.46
C GLY A 274 22.22 5.79 -3.88
N VAL A 275 20.89 5.69 -4.04
CA VAL A 275 20.12 4.45 -3.80
C VAL A 275 20.33 3.52 -4.97
N ARG A 276 20.58 2.24 -4.70
CA ARG A 276 20.73 1.20 -5.71
C ARG A 276 19.44 0.42 -5.85
N VAL A 277 18.89 0.35 -7.05
CA VAL A 277 17.73 -0.48 -7.36
C VAL A 277 18.17 -1.68 -8.18
N GLY A 278 17.94 -2.87 -7.63
CA GLY A 278 18.23 -4.15 -8.25
C GLY A 278 17.13 -4.56 -9.21
N VAL A 279 17.49 -4.83 -10.46
CA VAL A 279 16.59 -5.31 -11.51
C VAL A 279 16.96 -6.75 -11.83
N VAL A 280 16.14 -7.70 -11.35
CA VAL A 280 16.31 -9.15 -11.54
C VAL A 280 15.37 -9.62 -12.64
N GLU A 281 15.97 -10.17 -13.70
CA GLU A 281 15.36 -10.38 -15.01
C GLU A 281 15.99 -11.60 -15.71
N TYR A 282 15.54 -11.99 -16.90
CA TYR A 282 16.25 -13.00 -17.72
C TYR A 282 17.47 -12.41 -18.43
N HIS A 283 17.31 -11.16 -18.86
CA HIS A 283 18.29 -10.38 -19.60
C HIS A 283 18.74 -9.18 -18.75
N ASN A 284 19.92 -8.61 -19.03
CA ASN A 284 20.41 -7.42 -18.34
C ASN A 284 19.85 -6.12 -18.95
N ALA A 285 19.82 -5.05 -18.15
CA ALA A 285 19.58 -3.70 -18.65
C ALA A 285 20.78 -3.20 -19.48
N ALA A 286 20.51 -2.44 -20.55
CA ALA A 286 21.57 -1.84 -21.37
C ALA A 286 22.27 -0.70 -20.62
N THR A 287 23.60 -0.70 -20.65
CA THR A 287 24.47 0.28 -19.96
C THR A 287 24.68 1.57 -20.78
N THR A 288 23.76 1.88 -21.71
CA THR A 288 23.94 2.87 -22.79
C THR A 288 22.66 3.65 -23.07
N GLY A 289 22.78 4.79 -23.75
CA GLY A 289 21.64 5.68 -24.02
C GLY A 289 21.19 6.37 -22.74
N ASP A 290 19.88 6.39 -22.48
CA ASP A 290 19.30 7.10 -21.31
C ASP A 290 19.68 6.49 -19.93
N LEU A 291 20.40 5.36 -19.89
CA LEU A 291 20.95 4.70 -18.68
C LEU A 291 22.49 4.73 -18.62
N ALA A 292 23.16 5.49 -19.50
CA ALA A 292 24.61 5.59 -19.52
C ALA A 292 25.17 6.17 -18.21
N GLY A 293 26.08 5.43 -17.54
CA GLY A 293 26.62 5.83 -16.24
C GLY A 293 25.60 5.75 -15.09
N GLN A 294 24.64 4.81 -15.18
CA GLN A 294 23.73 4.45 -14.09
C GLN A 294 23.76 2.97 -13.73
N VAL A 295 24.04 2.09 -14.69
CA VAL A 295 24.25 0.67 -14.38
C VAL A 295 25.61 0.53 -13.70
N VAL A 296 25.61 0.41 -12.37
CA VAL A 296 26.83 0.35 -11.54
C VAL A 296 27.38 -1.07 -11.40
N ALA A 297 26.53 -2.08 -11.54
CA ALA A 297 26.91 -3.48 -11.46
C ALA A 297 26.00 -4.36 -12.35
N SER A 298 26.61 -5.35 -13.03
CA SER A 298 25.92 -6.25 -13.96
C SER A 298 26.36 -7.70 -13.75
N TYR A 299 25.40 -8.63 -13.70
CA TYR A 299 25.63 -10.06 -13.47
C TYR A 299 24.81 -10.96 -14.38
N SER A 300 25.31 -12.16 -14.65
CA SER A 300 24.54 -13.23 -15.28
C SER A 300 24.94 -14.58 -14.69
N THR A 301 23.97 -15.44 -14.38
CA THR A 301 24.24 -16.79 -13.85
C THR A 301 25.01 -17.69 -14.83
N THR A 302 24.90 -17.44 -16.13
CA THR A 302 25.73 -18.12 -17.16
C THR A 302 27.10 -17.49 -17.36
N GLY A 303 27.46 -16.47 -16.58
CA GLY A 303 28.66 -15.63 -16.77
C GLY A 303 28.60 -14.71 -17.99
N ARG A 304 27.57 -14.84 -18.84
CA ARG A 304 27.40 -14.04 -20.06
C ARG A 304 26.30 -13.00 -19.87
N VAL A 305 26.70 -11.76 -19.64
CA VAL A 305 25.79 -10.60 -19.70
C VAL A 305 25.19 -10.49 -21.11
N VAL A 306 23.85 -10.50 -21.19
CA VAL A 306 23.10 -10.34 -22.45
C VAL A 306 22.01 -9.30 -22.22
N THR A 307 22.10 -8.17 -22.92
CA THR A 307 21.19 -7.04 -22.71
C THR A 307 19.86 -7.22 -23.45
N GLY A 308 18.74 -7.02 -22.76
CA GLY A 308 17.39 -7.15 -23.33
C GLY A 308 16.64 -5.83 -23.42
N VAL A 309 15.59 -5.76 -24.25
CA VAL A 309 14.73 -4.58 -24.34
C VAL A 309 13.91 -4.41 -23.06
N HIS A 310 13.27 -5.50 -22.59
CA HIS A 310 12.47 -5.53 -21.36
C HIS A 310 13.23 -4.98 -20.11
N PRO A 311 14.36 -5.56 -19.67
CA PRO A 311 15.10 -5.07 -18.49
C PRO A 311 15.64 -3.63 -18.65
N THR A 312 16.03 -3.22 -19.86
CA THR A 312 16.47 -1.83 -20.15
C THR A 312 15.33 -0.84 -19.91
N TRP A 313 14.13 -1.25 -20.30
CA TRP A 313 12.94 -0.44 -20.23
C TRP A 313 12.32 -0.42 -18.80
N VAL A 314 12.42 -1.54 -18.06
CA VAL A 314 12.18 -1.67 -16.61
C VAL A 314 13.13 -0.74 -15.81
N ALA A 315 14.44 -0.87 -16.01
CA ALA A 315 15.43 0.02 -15.39
C ALA A 315 15.22 1.49 -15.80
N GLY A 316 14.77 1.73 -17.04
CA GLY A 316 14.38 3.05 -17.52
C GLY A 316 13.24 3.68 -16.72
N ALA A 317 12.26 2.88 -16.26
CA ALA A 317 11.17 3.38 -15.42
C ALA A 317 11.65 3.85 -14.05
N VAL A 318 12.60 3.11 -13.46
CA VAL A 318 13.26 3.52 -12.23
C VAL A 318 14.03 4.81 -12.47
N ALA A 319 15.00 4.81 -13.40
CA ALA A 319 16.12 5.75 -13.31
C ALA A 319 16.51 6.50 -14.61
N SER A 320 15.78 6.34 -15.73
CA SER A 320 16.13 7.01 -17.00
C SER A 320 16.46 8.50 -16.83
N ARG A 321 17.65 8.93 -17.25
CA ARG A 321 18.08 10.34 -17.27
C ARG A 321 17.62 11.11 -18.53
N SER A 322 16.73 10.51 -19.32
CA SER A 322 16.16 11.14 -20.51
C SER A 322 15.45 12.46 -20.19
N GLY A 323 15.74 13.52 -20.93
CA GLY A 323 15.05 14.81 -20.82
C GLY A 323 13.59 14.80 -21.32
N THR A 324 13.13 13.69 -21.90
CA THR A 324 11.75 13.49 -22.37
C THR A 324 11.05 12.35 -21.63
N TRP A 325 11.77 11.26 -21.35
CA TRP A 325 11.24 10.01 -20.77
C TRP A 325 11.95 9.69 -19.46
N THR A 326 11.94 10.65 -18.54
CA THR A 326 12.65 10.57 -17.25
C THR A 326 12.06 9.46 -16.37
N GLY A 327 12.92 8.70 -15.71
CA GLY A 327 12.50 7.74 -14.69
C GLY A 327 11.99 8.44 -13.42
N VAL A 328 11.40 7.69 -12.50
CA VAL A 328 10.90 8.25 -11.23
C VAL A 328 12.05 8.75 -10.33
N ALA A 329 13.17 8.04 -10.31
CA ALA A 329 14.36 8.33 -9.53
C ALA A 329 15.62 8.41 -10.44
N PRO A 330 15.79 9.48 -11.24
CA PRO A 330 16.89 9.59 -12.22
C PRO A 330 18.29 9.79 -11.61
N GLY A 331 18.37 9.92 -10.29
CA GLY A 331 19.60 9.92 -9.50
C GLY A 331 19.94 8.56 -8.88
N ALA A 332 19.03 7.58 -8.96
CA ALA A 332 19.29 6.22 -8.52
C ALA A 332 20.28 5.49 -9.44
N ASP A 333 21.01 4.57 -8.84
CA ASP A 333 21.91 3.63 -9.49
C ASP A 333 21.15 2.32 -9.80
N ILE A 334 21.47 1.69 -10.92
CA ILE A 334 20.89 0.42 -11.35
C ILE A 334 21.90 -0.70 -11.13
N VAL A 335 21.47 -1.74 -10.43
CA VAL A 335 22.12 -3.05 -10.40
C VAL A 335 21.28 -3.96 -11.30
N THR A 336 21.89 -4.71 -12.22
CA THR A 336 21.13 -5.60 -13.12
C THR A 336 21.66 -7.02 -13.12
N ALA A 337 20.79 -7.99 -12.82
CA ALA A 337 21.11 -9.40 -12.83
C ALA A 337 20.20 -10.16 -13.80
N GLY A 338 20.82 -11.03 -14.60
CA GLY A 338 20.17 -11.84 -15.62
C GLY A 338 20.38 -13.34 -15.41
N THR A 339 19.56 -14.16 -16.06
CA THR A 339 19.92 -15.58 -16.32
C THR A 339 20.88 -15.71 -17.51
N GLY A 340 21.02 -14.66 -18.32
CA GLY A 340 21.78 -14.66 -19.58
C GLY A 340 20.91 -14.93 -20.82
N GLY A 341 19.60 -15.13 -20.63
CA GLY A 341 18.61 -15.15 -21.70
C GLY A 341 17.40 -16.01 -21.40
N TYR A 342 16.29 -15.70 -22.07
CA TYR A 342 15.04 -16.43 -21.89
C TYR A 342 15.09 -17.84 -22.51
N SER A 343 15.00 -18.88 -21.68
CA SER A 343 14.70 -20.25 -22.10
C SER A 343 14.36 -21.13 -20.88
N ALA A 344 13.55 -22.17 -21.07
CA ALA A 344 13.22 -23.18 -20.05
C ALA A 344 14.44 -23.63 -19.21
N SER A 345 15.56 -23.93 -19.87
CA SER A 345 16.79 -24.41 -19.24
C SER A 345 17.66 -23.35 -18.56
N LEU A 346 17.26 -22.07 -18.60
CA LEU A 346 17.98 -20.94 -17.99
C LEU A 346 17.11 -20.14 -17.02
N SER A 347 15.78 -20.20 -17.16
CA SER A 347 14.80 -19.40 -16.43
C SER A 347 14.08 -20.20 -15.34
N THR A 348 14.83 -20.94 -14.52
CA THR A 348 14.30 -21.75 -13.41
C THR A 348 14.49 -21.04 -12.06
N ASP A 349 13.81 -21.51 -10.99
CA ASP A 349 13.96 -20.93 -9.65
C ASP A 349 15.42 -20.79 -9.22
N ARG A 350 16.25 -21.84 -9.34
CA ARG A 350 17.66 -21.80 -8.91
C ARG A 350 18.46 -20.71 -9.65
N ALA A 351 18.09 -20.38 -10.89
CA ALA A 351 18.75 -19.35 -11.69
C ALA A 351 18.26 -17.93 -11.36
N ILE A 352 16.94 -17.73 -11.16
CA ILE A 352 16.41 -16.42 -10.76
C ILE A 352 16.81 -16.08 -9.32
N ILE A 353 16.80 -17.09 -8.43
CA ILE A 353 17.29 -16.96 -7.06
C ILE A 353 18.79 -16.64 -7.06
N ALA A 354 19.63 -17.34 -7.84
CA ALA A 354 21.05 -17.00 -7.95
C ALA A 354 21.33 -15.59 -8.53
N ALA A 355 20.45 -15.07 -9.38
CA ALA A 355 20.51 -13.68 -9.86
C ALA A 355 20.10 -12.67 -8.78
N ALA A 356 19.07 -12.97 -7.99
CA ALA A 356 18.65 -12.16 -6.85
C ALA A 356 19.67 -12.16 -5.72
N ASP A 357 20.20 -13.34 -5.34
CA ASP A 357 21.27 -13.57 -4.35
C ASP A 357 22.44 -12.62 -4.61
N TRP A 358 22.97 -12.63 -5.84
CA TRP A 358 24.07 -11.74 -6.21
C TRP A 358 23.67 -10.27 -6.12
N THR A 359 22.44 -9.92 -6.53
CA THR A 359 21.91 -8.54 -6.54
C THR A 359 21.82 -7.94 -5.14
N VAL A 360 21.50 -8.75 -4.12
CA VAL A 360 21.47 -8.32 -2.72
C VAL A 360 22.84 -8.46 -2.04
N SER A 361 23.66 -9.45 -2.40
CA SER A 361 24.92 -9.73 -1.70
C SER A 361 25.86 -8.52 -1.61
N PRO A 362 26.54 -8.28 -0.46
CA PRO A 362 27.51 -7.19 -0.29
C PRO A 362 28.68 -7.23 -1.28
N SER A 363 29.05 -8.43 -1.73
CA SER A 363 30.12 -8.69 -2.70
C SER A 363 29.69 -8.58 -4.16
N GLY A 364 28.39 -8.39 -4.42
CA GLY A 364 27.80 -8.36 -5.76
C GLY A 364 27.19 -7.00 -6.07
N GLY A 365 25.85 -6.94 -6.01
CA GLY A 365 25.10 -5.73 -6.32
C GLY A 365 24.88 -4.78 -5.13
N ASP A 366 24.67 -5.34 -3.93
CA ASP A 366 24.24 -4.61 -2.73
C ASP A 366 23.15 -3.55 -3.00
N ALA A 367 22.05 -3.98 -3.65
CA ALA A 367 20.90 -3.15 -3.95
C ALA A 367 20.04 -2.89 -2.70
N ASP A 368 19.49 -1.68 -2.52
CA ASP A 368 18.65 -1.34 -1.35
C ASP A 368 17.16 -1.63 -1.57
N VAL A 369 16.73 -1.61 -2.83
CA VAL A 369 15.40 -2.02 -3.29
C VAL A 369 15.57 -3.08 -4.36
N LEU A 370 14.82 -4.18 -4.27
CA LEU A 370 14.84 -5.27 -5.24
C LEU A 370 13.55 -5.27 -6.07
N ASN A 371 13.68 -5.24 -7.39
CA ASN A 371 12.56 -5.20 -8.34
C ASN A 371 12.51 -6.48 -9.17
N ALA A 372 11.43 -7.25 -9.03
CA ALA A 372 11.11 -8.41 -9.86
C ALA A 372 9.97 -8.05 -10.84
N SER A 373 10.32 -7.74 -12.09
CA SER A 373 9.37 -7.51 -13.19
C SER A 373 9.13 -8.78 -14.03
N ILE A 374 9.26 -9.92 -13.36
CA ILE A 374 9.21 -11.29 -13.89
C ILE A 374 8.41 -12.16 -12.91
N GLY A 375 8.02 -13.36 -13.31
CA GLY A 375 7.28 -14.25 -12.40
C GLY A 375 7.04 -15.65 -12.91
N GLN A 376 6.47 -16.45 -12.01
CA GLN A 376 6.29 -17.89 -12.10
C GLN A 376 4.82 -18.22 -11.80
N ASP A 377 4.20 -19.06 -12.64
CA ASP A 377 2.74 -19.28 -12.64
C ASP A 377 2.28 -20.03 -11.40
N THR A 378 1.51 -19.36 -10.54
CA THR A 378 1.01 -19.93 -9.28
C THR A 378 -0.11 -20.94 -9.51
N ALA A 379 -0.64 -21.07 -10.73
CA ALA A 379 -1.50 -22.20 -11.11
C ALA A 379 -0.79 -23.56 -10.93
N THR A 380 0.55 -23.61 -11.09
CA THR A 380 1.37 -24.82 -10.92
C THR A 380 1.32 -25.40 -9.51
N GLY A 381 1.18 -24.56 -8.48
CA GLY A 381 1.07 -24.98 -7.07
C GLY A 381 2.40 -25.27 -6.34
N ALA A 382 3.52 -24.87 -6.93
CA ALA A 382 4.82 -24.73 -6.28
C ALA A 382 5.22 -23.24 -6.30
N GLU A 383 5.77 -22.70 -5.21
CA GLU A 383 6.02 -21.26 -5.05
C GLU A 383 7.31 -20.98 -4.25
N GLU A 384 8.38 -21.73 -4.49
CA GLU A 384 9.63 -21.63 -3.70
C GLU A 384 10.25 -20.23 -3.75
N ALA A 385 10.09 -19.53 -4.87
CA ALA A 385 10.51 -18.15 -5.04
C ALA A 385 9.78 -17.17 -4.10
N ARG A 386 8.49 -17.36 -3.82
CA ARG A 386 7.71 -16.53 -2.88
C ARG A 386 8.44 -16.42 -1.54
N ARG A 387 8.71 -17.57 -0.91
CA ARG A 387 9.39 -17.64 0.39
C ARG A 387 10.82 -17.12 0.33
N TYR A 388 11.53 -17.31 -0.78
CA TYR A 388 12.87 -16.74 -0.97
C TYR A 388 12.84 -15.20 -0.97
N PHE A 389 11.95 -14.58 -1.75
CA PHE A 389 11.82 -13.12 -1.77
C PHE A 389 11.25 -12.56 -0.46
N ASP A 390 10.41 -13.33 0.25
CA ASP A 390 9.99 -12.98 1.60
C ASP A 390 11.17 -13.02 2.60
N SER A 391 12.13 -13.93 2.41
CA SER A 391 13.36 -14.00 3.22
C SER A 391 14.26 -12.78 3.02
N ILE A 392 14.30 -12.20 1.82
CA ILE A 392 15.02 -10.92 1.56
C ILE A 392 14.33 -9.75 2.29
N GLY A 393 13.00 -9.76 2.37
CA GLY A 393 12.24 -8.77 3.14
C GLY A 393 12.44 -8.93 4.65
N TRP A 394 12.46 -10.16 5.14
CA TRP A 394 12.67 -10.47 6.55
C TRP A 394 14.12 -10.32 6.98
N GLU A 395 14.99 -11.29 6.69
CA GLU A 395 16.38 -11.36 7.14
C GLU A 395 17.15 -10.07 6.78
N ASP A 396 16.99 -9.62 5.53
CA ASP A 396 17.85 -8.60 4.93
C ASP A 396 17.35 -7.16 5.07
N GLY A 397 16.11 -6.98 5.53
CA GLY A 397 15.50 -5.66 5.75
C GLY A 397 15.38 -4.83 4.48
N ARG A 398 15.26 -5.45 3.29
CA ARG A 398 15.15 -4.75 2.01
C ARG A 398 13.71 -4.69 1.52
N LEU A 399 13.35 -3.63 0.81
CA LEU A 399 12.08 -3.62 0.09
C LEU A 399 12.19 -4.47 -1.17
N VAL A 400 11.39 -5.53 -1.25
CA VAL A 400 11.11 -6.22 -2.51
C VAL A 400 9.83 -5.64 -3.12
N VAL A 401 9.86 -5.36 -4.43
CA VAL A 401 8.71 -4.92 -5.23
C VAL A 401 8.56 -5.87 -6.42
N ALA A 402 7.35 -6.36 -6.66
CA ALA A 402 7.08 -7.31 -7.75
C ALA A 402 5.87 -6.90 -8.59
N ALA A 403 5.90 -7.25 -9.87
CA ALA A 403 4.73 -7.17 -10.75
C ALA A 403 3.70 -8.25 -10.37
N SER A 404 2.39 -7.95 -10.42
CA SER A 404 1.36 -8.95 -10.10
C SER A 404 1.16 -10.02 -11.17
N GLY A 405 1.61 -9.77 -12.41
CA GLY A 405 1.44 -10.64 -13.59
C GLY A 405 0.46 -10.06 -14.61
N ASN A 406 0.47 -10.62 -15.83
CA ASN A 406 -0.42 -10.22 -16.92
C ASN A 406 -1.23 -11.42 -17.43
N TYR A 407 -2.53 -11.23 -17.69
CA TYR A 407 -3.40 -12.31 -18.20
C TYR A 407 -2.92 -12.87 -19.54
N SER A 408 -2.35 -12.04 -20.42
CA SER A 408 -1.79 -12.48 -21.70
C SER A 408 -0.59 -13.43 -21.60
N THR A 409 0.12 -13.44 -20.46
CA THR A 409 1.29 -14.31 -20.23
C THR A 409 0.89 -15.69 -19.70
N PHE A 410 -0.05 -15.78 -18.75
CA PHE A 410 -0.40 -17.02 -18.05
C PHE A 410 -1.79 -17.60 -18.40
N GLY A 411 -2.61 -16.86 -19.15
CA GLY A 411 -3.98 -17.27 -19.49
C GLY A 411 -4.95 -17.32 -18.30
N ASN A 412 -4.52 -16.82 -17.13
CA ASN A 412 -5.26 -16.79 -15.88
C ASN A 412 -5.11 -15.41 -15.20
N TRP A 413 -5.91 -15.14 -14.15
CA TRP A 413 -5.89 -13.87 -13.41
C TRP A 413 -5.21 -13.99 -12.05
N ASP A 414 -4.58 -15.13 -11.75
CA ASP A 414 -3.97 -15.43 -10.47
C ASP A 414 -2.68 -14.63 -10.32
N VAL A 415 -2.46 -14.05 -9.12
CA VAL A 415 -1.24 -13.30 -8.85
C VAL A 415 -0.04 -14.26 -8.89
N VAL A 416 1.01 -13.85 -9.59
CA VAL A 416 2.21 -14.69 -9.82
C VAL A 416 3.17 -14.66 -8.64
N SER A 417 3.98 -15.72 -8.51
CA SER A 417 5.15 -15.76 -7.64
C SER A 417 6.26 -14.93 -8.30
N PRO A 418 7.03 -14.10 -7.56
CA PRO A 418 7.03 -13.91 -6.11
C PRO A 418 6.04 -12.84 -5.61
N GLY A 419 5.21 -12.26 -6.48
CA GLY A 419 4.17 -11.29 -6.12
C GLY A 419 3.10 -11.81 -5.16
N THR A 420 3.00 -13.12 -4.92
CA THR A 420 2.19 -13.69 -3.84
C THR A 420 2.81 -13.49 -2.45
N GLY A 421 4.11 -13.19 -2.32
CA GLY A 421 4.84 -13.12 -1.05
C GLY A 421 4.34 -12.07 -0.06
N TYR A 422 4.45 -12.36 1.24
CA TYR A 422 3.99 -11.50 2.34
C TYR A 422 4.78 -10.17 2.42
N ASN A 423 6.10 -10.25 2.35
CA ASN A 423 7.01 -9.11 2.51
C ASN A 423 7.21 -8.35 1.20
N VAL A 424 6.92 -9.00 0.07
CA VAL A 424 6.91 -8.42 -1.27
C VAL A 424 5.80 -7.37 -1.41
N LEU A 425 6.14 -6.17 -1.89
CA LEU A 425 5.16 -5.15 -2.29
C LEU A 425 4.71 -5.39 -3.73
N THR A 426 3.50 -5.93 -3.89
CA THR A 426 3.03 -6.39 -5.20
C THR A 426 2.22 -5.31 -5.91
N VAL A 427 2.50 -5.11 -7.20
CA VAL A 427 1.96 -3.98 -7.97
C VAL A 427 1.20 -4.42 -9.22
N GLY A 428 -0.08 -4.08 -9.26
CA GLY A 428 -0.98 -4.23 -10.41
C GLY A 428 -1.07 -2.97 -11.26
N GLY A 429 -2.15 -2.83 -12.03
CA GLY A 429 -2.17 -1.94 -13.21
C GLY A 429 -3.36 -0.99 -13.36
N VAL A 430 -3.08 0.22 -13.87
CA VAL A 430 -4.09 1.18 -14.39
C VAL A 430 -3.80 1.67 -15.81
N ASP A 431 -4.82 1.80 -16.65
CA ASP A 431 -4.79 2.62 -17.86
C ASP A 431 -4.90 4.09 -17.47
N ASP A 432 -3.80 4.83 -17.55
CA ASP A 432 -3.72 6.27 -17.27
C ASP A 432 -3.77 7.15 -18.54
N ARG A 433 -3.88 6.49 -19.71
CA ARG A 433 -4.13 7.11 -21.02
C ARG A 433 -3.10 8.13 -21.48
N GLY A 434 -1.93 8.20 -20.84
CA GLY A 434 -0.92 9.20 -21.16
C GLY A 434 -1.20 10.59 -20.57
N THR A 435 -2.13 10.73 -19.61
CA THR A 435 -2.54 12.05 -19.05
C THR A 435 -2.23 12.16 -17.56
N ALA A 436 -1.40 13.13 -17.19
CA ALA A 436 -0.91 13.36 -15.83
C ALA A 436 -1.98 13.80 -14.78
N GLY A 437 -3.26 13.61 -15.05
CA GLY A 437 -4.36 13.92 -14.14
C GLY A 437 -5.32 12.75 -14.04
N THR A 438 -5.47 12.20 -12.83
CA THR A 438 -6.17 10.93 -12.53
C THR A 438 -7.71 10.96 -12.69
N GLY A 439 -8.23 11.76 -13.64
CA GLY A 439 -9.65 12.06 -13.80
C GLY A 439 -10.37 11.12 -14.76
N ASP A 440 -9.62 10.44 -15.64
CA ASP A 440 -10.17 9.50 -16.62
C ASP A 440 -9.44 8.15 -16.68
N ASP A 441 -8.48 7.93 -15.76
CA ASP A 441 -7.84 6.66 -15.43
C ASP A 441 -8.85 5.51 -15.27
N ARG A 442 -8.39 4.29 -15.56
CA ARG A 442 -9.14 3.04 -15.36
C ARG A 442 -8.25 1.96 -14.80
N VAL A 443 -8.82 1.03 -14.03
CA VAL A 443 -8.12 -0.23 -13.73
C VAL A 443 -7.76 -0.93 -15.05
N TRP A 444 -6.52 -1.44 -15.17
CA TRP A 444 -6.08 -2.20 -16.35
C TRP A 444 -6.60 -3.63 -16.28
N HIS A 445 -7.90 -3.77 -16.52
CA HIS A 445 -8.62 -5.02 -16.58
C HIS A 445 -9.64 -4.98 -17.71
N VAL A 446 -9.52 -5.91 -18.65
CA VAL A 446 -10.45 -6.08 -19.77
C VAL A 446 -10.97 -7.53 -19.78
N PRO A 447 -12.25 -7.77 -19.44
CA PRO A 447 -12.82 -9.13 -19.44
C PRO A 447 -12.65 -9.82 -20.80
N GLY A 448 -11.97 -10.98 -20.80
CA GLY A 448 -11.68 -11.74 -22.03
C GLY A 448 -10.56 -11.16 -22.91
N SER A 449 -9.76 -10.23 -22.40
CA SER A 449 -8.55 -9.71 -23.03
C SER A 449 -7.47 -9.50 -21.96
N ASP A 450 -6.43 -8.72 -22.26
CA ASP A 450 -5.29 -8.54 -21.35
C ASP A 450 -5.59 -7.59 -20.17
N GLY A 451 -4.80 -7.72 -19.11
CA GLY A 451 -4.90 -6.94 -17.89
C GLY A 451 -3.97 -7.44 -16.79
N ALA A 452 -3.88 -6.69 -15.70
CA ALA A 452 -3.12 -7.09 -14.51
C ALA A 452 -3.80 -8.29 -13.82
N ALA A 453 -3.00 -9.25 -13.36
CA ALA A 453 -3.45 -10.29 -12.45
C ALA A 453 -3.77 -9.70 -11.06
N TYR A 454 -4.80 -10.26 -10.41
CA TYR A 454 -5.46 -9.66 -9.23
C TYR A 454 -6.13 -10.69 -8.30
N ARG A 455 -6.09 -11.98 -8.64
CA ARG A 455 -6.80 -13.02 -7.90
C ARG A 455 -5.84 -13.80 -7.01
N ASP A 456 -6.11 -13.79 -5.72
CA ASP A 456 -5.47 -14.70 -4.78
C ASP A 456 -6.17 -16.06 -4.77
N ARG A 457 -5.39 -17.15 -4.81
CA ARG A 457 -5.91 -18.51 -4.77
C ARG A 457 -6.51 -18.81 -3.40
N THR A 458 -7.76 -19.24 -3.35
CA THR A 458 -8.46 -19.62 -2.11
C THR A 458 -8.22 -21.07 -1.68
N ASP A 459 -7.46 -21.84 -2.45
CA ASP A 459 -7.00 -23.20 -2.13
C ASP A 459 -5.51 -23.26 -1.73
N ALA A 460 -4.88 -22.09 -1.55
CA ALA A 460 -3.47 -21.94 -1.22
C ALA A 460 -3.23 -21.88 0.31
N PRO A 461 -2.18 -22.54 0.86
CA PRO A 461 -1.94 -22.58 2.31
C PRO A 461 -1.69 -21.21 2.99
N TRP A 462 -1.32 -20.20 2.21
CA TRP A 462 -1.05 -18.83 2.66
C TRP A 462 -2.28 -17.90 2.68
N ASN A 463 -3.42 -18.36 2.14
CA ASN A 463 -4.70 -17.64 2.09
C ASN A 463 -5.79 -18.44 2.85
N ALA A 464 -5.49 -18.80 4.10
CA ALA A 464 -6.26 -19.78 4.87
C ALA A 464 -7.66 -19.30 5.29
N HIS A 465 -7.86 -17.98 5.36
CA HIS A 465 -9.13 -17.33 5.66
C HIS A 465 -9.79 -16.73 4.42
N GLY A 466 -9.17 -16.86 3.24
CA GLY A 466 -9.73 -16.40 1.98
C GLY A 466 -9.82 -14.88 1.94
N ASP A 467 -8.86 -14.21 2.59
CA ASP A 467 -8.87 -12.78 2.80
C ASP A 467 -7.52 -12.08 2.53
N TYR A 468 -6.52 -12.86 2.09
CA TYR A 468 -5.31 -12.32 1.46
C TYR A 468 -5.66 -11.43 0.26
N ASN A 469 -4.92 -10.34 0.08
CA ASN A 469 -5.20 -9.36 -0.97
C ASN A 469 -3.91 -8.87 -1.66
N LYS A 470 -3.75 -9.30 -2.91
CA LYS A 470 -2.72 -8.86 -3.86
C LYS A 470 -3.37 -8.49 -5.19
N PRO A 471 -2.81 -7.52 -5.93
CA PRO A 471 -1.71 -6.63 -5.57
C PRO A 471 -2.03 -5.68 -4.40
N ASN A 472 -0.99 -5.21 -3.70
CA ASN A 472 -1.15 -4.25 -2.59
C ASN A 472 -1.42 -2.82 -3.11
N LEU A 473 -0.95 -2.52 -4.31
CA LEU A 473 -1.02 -1.22 -4.99
C LEU A 473 -1.18 -1.39 -6.50
N ALA A 474 -1.61 -0.34 -7.19
CA ALA A 474 -1.44 -0.23 -8.64
C ALA A 474 -0.37 0.79 -9.01
N GLY A 475 0.32 0.56 -10.13
CA GLY A 475 0.97 1.61 -10.92
C GLY A 475 0.27 1.70 -12.28
N PRO A 476 0.65 2.65 -13.14
CA PRO A 476 0.31 2.57 -14.55
C PRO A 476 0.60 1.17 -15.10
N ALA A 477 -0.28 0.63 -15.94
CA ALA A 477 -0.07 -0.58 -16.75
C ALA A 477 -0.34 -0.45 -18.29
N VAL A 478 -0.57 0.75 -18.84
CA VAL A 478 -0.85 0.93 -20.30
C VAL A 478 -0.07 2.09 -20.94
N ASN A 479 0.73 1.83 -21.99
CA ASN A 479 1.43 2.78 -22.85
C ASN A 479 2.51 3.71 -22.22
N VAL A 480 3.51 3.20 -21.48
CA VAL A 480 4.66 4.04 -21.03
C VAL A 480 5.54 4.43 -22.19
N ARG A 481 6.35 5.45 -21.92
CA ARG A 481 7.64 5.59 -22.58
C ARG A 481 8.74 5.84 -21.56
N THR A 482 9.78 5.00 -21.55
CA THR A 482 10.97 5.15 -20.68
C THR A 482 12.25 5.30 -21.51
N ALA A 483 13.40 4.90 -20.95
CA ALA A 483 14.72 4.91 -21.56
C ALA A 483 14.70 4.43 -23.03
N ASN A 484 15.41 5.17 -23.87
CA ASN A 484 15.57 4.94 -25.30
C ASN A 484 14.26 4.98 -26.11
N GLY A 485 13.14 5.40 -25.48
CA GLY A 485 11.85 5.62 -26.11
C GLY A 485 10.97 4.38 -26.32
N THR A 486 11.20 3.29 -25.58
CA THR A 486 10.46 2.00 -25.62
C THR A 486 9.03 2.09 -25.04
N THR A 487 8.03 1.38 -25.61
CA THR A 487 6.57 1.54 -25.33
C THR A 487 5.71 0.27 -25.58
N GLY A 488 4.55 0.13 -24.90
CA GLY A 488 3.62 -1.05 -24.87
C GLY A 488 2.63 -1.07 -23.65
N SER A 489 1.95 -2.19 -23.32
CA SER A 489 1.00 -2.37 -22.16
C SER A 489 1.35 -3.59 -21.24
N GLY A 490 1.46 -3.49 -19.90
CA GLY A 490 1.91 -4.57 -18.97
C GLY A 490 2.36 -4.15 -17.53
N THR A 491 2.19 -5.01 -16.52
CA THR A 491 2.54 -4.74 -15.10
C THR A 491 4.04 -4.65 -14.79
N SER A 492 4.91 -5.16 -15.66
CA SER A 492 6.39 -5.10 -15.52
C SER A 492 6.98 -3.71 -15.29
N VAL A 493 6.23 -2.63 -15.51
CA VAL A 493 6.66 -1.27 -15.16
C VAL A 493 5.91 -0.66 -13.98
N ALA A 494 4.71 -1.14 -13.66
CA ALA A 494 4.02 -0.71 -12.46
C ALA A 494 4.91 -0.94 -11.22
N ALA A 495 5.58 -2.11 -11.18
CA ALA A 495 6.59 -2.45 -10.17
C ALA A 495 7.79 -1.46 -10.11
N PRO A 496 8.61 -1.26 -11.16
CA PRO A 496 9.77 -0.36 -11.09
C PRO A 496 9.40 1.12 -10.99
N VAL A 497 8.20 1.52 -11.39
CA VAL A 497 7.66 2.85 -11.05
C VAL A 497 7.52 2.97 -9.52
N VAL A 498 6.97 1.97 -8.84
CA VAL A 498 6.90 1.94 -7.37
C VAL A 498 8.29 1.79 -6.72
N SER A 499 9.19 0.97 -7.28
CA SER A 499 10.59 0.86 -6.84
C SER A 499 11.34 2.19 -6.98
N GLY A 500 11.05 2.97 -8.01
CA GLY A 500 11.54 4.33 -8.18
C GLY A 500 10.97 5.30 -7.14
N ILE A 501 9.68 5.20 -6.77
CA ILE A 501 9.16 5.97 -5.63
C ILE A 501 9.88 5.57 -4.34
N ALA A 502 10.06 4.27 -4.08
CA ALA A 502 10.81 3.79 -2.92
C ALA A 502 12.25 4.35 -2.88
N ALA A 503 12.93 4.41 -4.03
CA ALA A 503 14.25 5.03 -4.13
C ALA A 503 14.23 6.54 -3.81
N GLN A 504 13.20 7.30 -4.20
CA GLN A 504 13.04 8.69 -3.74
C GLN A 504 12.92 8.77 -2.21
N LEU A 505 12.08 7.92 -1.60
CA LEU A 505 11.85 7.91 -0.15
C LEU A 505 13.14 7.55 0.61
N ILE A 506 13.84 6.51 0.18
CA ILE A 506 15.08 6.01 0.80
C ILE A 506 16.23 7.01 0.61
N GLY A 507 16.35 7.63 -0.56
CA GLY A 507 17.36 8.66 -0.81
C GLY A 507 17.16 9.93 0.02
N ARG A 508 15.94 10.16 0.53
CA ARG A 508 15.58 11.26 1.42
C ARG A 508 15.61 10.87 2.91
N VAL A 509 15.35 9.61 3.25
CA VAL A 509 15.39 9.05 4.61
C VAL A 509 16.11 7.69 4.56
N PRO A 510 17.45 7.67 4.71
CA PRO A 510 18.26 6.45 4.54
C PRO A 510 17.86 5.27 5.43
N THR A 511 17.29 5.55 6.61
CA THR A 511 16.73 4.55 7.54
C THR A 511 15.74 3.60 6.87
N LEU A 512 15.00 4.06 5.85
CA LEU A 512 14.03 3.24 5.12
C LEU A 512 14.68 2.08 4.33
N ALA A 513 15.99 2.14 4.06
CA ALA A 513 16.76 1.04 3.44
C ALA A 513 16.95 -0.20 4.33
N ALA A 514 16.53 -0.12 5.60
CA ALA A 514 16.54 -1.22 6.57
C ALA A 514 15.14 -1.49 7.18
N TRP A 515 14.10 -0.78 6.71
CA TRP A 515 12.72 -0.86 7.23
C TRP A 515 11.71 -1.01 6.08
N PRO A 516 11.58 -2.22 5.50
CA PRO A 516 10.64 -2.47 4.41
C PRO A 516 9.19 -2.35 4.89
N GLU A 517 8.91 -2.60 6.17
CA GLU A 517 7.60 -2.41 6.79
C GLU A 517 7.20 -0.92 6.74
N ALA A 518 8.10 -0.03 7.17
CA ALA A 518 7.89 1.42 7.11
C ALA A 518 7.72 1.91 5.67
N THR A 519 8.56 1.42 4.75
CA THR A 519 8.53 1.81 3.34
C THR A 519 7.24 1.34 2.64
N ARG A 520 6.81 0.09 2.87
CA ARG A 520 5.51 -0.43 2.42
C ARG A 520 4.36 0.43 2.94
N ALA A 521 4.32 0.70 4.24
CA ALA A 521 3.27 1.53 4.85
C ALA A 521 3.19 2.95 4.25
N ILE A 522 4.33 3.62 4.02
CA ILE A 522 4.38 4.97 3.42
C ILE A 522 3.81 4.97 1.99
N LEU A 523 4.22 4.00 1.16
CA LEU A 523 3.73 3.86 -0.22
C LEU A 523 2.21 3.59 -0.24
N MET A 524 1.73 2.71 0.65
CA MET A 524 0.33 2.35 0.79
C MET A 524 -0.57 3.48 1.32
N ALA A 525 -0.07 4.28 2.26
CA ALA A 525 -0.73 5.50 2.73
C ALA A 525 -0.70 6.63 1.67
N GLY A 526 0.35 6.70 0.85
CA GLY A 526 0.50 7.68 -0.24
C GLY A 526 -0.45 7.46 -1.42
N ALA A 527 -0.85 6.20 -1.68
CA ALA A 527 -1.74 5.78 -2.77
C ALA A 527 -3.23 6.18 -2.63
N HIS A 528 -3.49 7.35 -2.05
CA HIS A 528 -4.78 7.89 -1.60
C HIS A 528 -5.87 8.12 -2.70
N ARG A 529 -5.66 7.66 -3.93
CA ARG A 529 -6.63 7.70 -5.03
C ARG A 529 -6.92 6.27 -5.47
N ARG A 530 -8.20 6.01 -5.73
CA ARG A 530 -8.72 4.74 -6.23
C ARG A 530 -9.39 4.95 -7.57
N THR A 531 -9.32 3.94 -8.41
CA THR A 531 -9.52 4.01 -9.85
C THR A 531 -10.82 3.30 -10.20
N PRO A 532 -11.80 3.95 -10.83
CA PRO A 532 -13.08 3.31 -11.08
C PRO A 532 -12.99 2.07 -11.97
N MET A 533 -13.65 0.99 -11.55
CA MET A 533 -13.84 -0.20 -12.38
C MET A 533 -14.73 0.10 -13.60
N PRO A 534 -14.63 -0.67 -14.70
CA PRO A 534 -15.60 -0.61 -15.80
C PRO A 534 -17.03 -0.85 -15.30
N GLY A 535 -17.88 0.19 -15.37
CA GLY A 535 -19.24 0.19 -14.81
C GLY A 535 -19.40 1.01 -13.51
N GLY A 536 -18.29 1.42 -12.90
CA GLY A 536 -18.25 2.20 -11.64
C GLY A 536 -17.97 1.33 -10.41
N GLY A 537 -17.73 2.00 -9.28
CA GLY A 537 -17.24 1.36 -8.05
C GLY A 537 -15.72 1.15 -8.04
N PHE A 538 -15.22 0.59 -6.95
CA PHE A 538 -13.80 0.28 -6.72
C PHE A 538 -13.69 -1.18 -6.27
N SER A 539 -12.62 -1.88 -6.68
CA SER A 539 -12.26 -3.21 -6.15
C SER A 539 -10.97 -3.07 -5.34
N ALA A 540 -10.86 -3.77 -4.21
CA ALA A 540 -9.58 -3.86 -3.50
C ALA A 540 -8.65 -4.78 -4.30
N ASP A 541 -9.10 -6.00 -4.58
CA ASP A 541 -8.47 -7.02 -5.43
C ASP A 541 -7.72 -6.44 -6.65
N HIS A 542 -8.34 -5.57 -7.47
CA HIS A 542 -7.72 -5.13 -8.73
C HIS A 542 -6.65 -4.02 -8.62
N GLU A 543 -6.68 -3.18 -7.59
CA GLU A 543 -5.75 -2.03 -7.43
C GLU A 543 -5.12 -1.94 -6.03
N GLY A 544 -5.34 -2.95 -5.20
CA GLY A 544 -5.04 -2.99 -3.78
C GLY A 544 -5.65 -1.80 -3.04
N LEU A 545 -4.76 -0.97 -2.48
CA LEU A 545 -5.16 0.26 -1.81
C LEU A 545 -5.39 1.44 -2.76
N GLY A 546 -4.89 1.36 -3.99
CA GLY A 546 -5.04 2.37 -5.04
C GLY A 546 -3.74 2.62 -5.82
N THR A 547 -3.76 3.62 -6.70
CA THR A 547 -2.61 3.97 -7.54
C THR A 547 -1.52 4.67 -6.72
N ALA A 548 -0.30 4.15 -6.78
CA ALA A 548 0.88 4.70 -6.11
C ALA A 548 1.18 6.14 -6.55
N SER A 549 1.69 6.96 -5.63
CA SER A 549 1.90 8.39 -5.86
C SER A 549 3.21 8.88 -5.27
N ALA A 550 4.13 9.33 -6.13
CA ALA A 550 5.40 9.93 -5.73
C ALA A 550 5.17 11.17 -4.85
N LEU A 551 4.27 12.04 -5.31
CA LEU A 551 3.81 13.26 -4.64
C LEU A 551 3.40 13.02 -3.18
N TRP A 552 2.50 12.06 -2.94
CA TRP A 552 1.92 11.87 -1.62
C TRP A 552 2.77 10.99 -0.70
N SER A 553 3.53 10.05 -1.25
CA SER A 553 4.49 9.24 -0.46
C SER A 553 5.61 10.11 0.10
N ASN A 554 6.19 11.02 -0.70
CA ASN A 554 7.21 11.95 -0.20
C ASN A 554 6.63 12.99 0.78
N ARG A 555 5.38 13.42 0.60
CA ARG A 555 4.70 14.34 1.54
C ARG A 555 4.44 13.76 2.91
N ILE A 556 4.33 12.44 3.03
CA ILE A 556 4.28 11.77 4.33
C ILE A 556 5.60 11.98 5.09
N LEU A 557 6.74 12.08 4.38
CA LEU A 557 8.05 12.37 4.97
C LEU A 557 8.18 13.82 5.45
N ASP A 558 7.44 14.78 4.87
CA ASP A 558 7.40 16.18 5.34
C ASP A 558 6.82 16.29 6.78
N ARG A 559 5.97 15.33 7.15
CA ARG A 559 5.17 15.27 8.39
C ARG A 559 4.21 16.47 8.58
N GLY A 560 3.30 16.35 9.54
CA GLY A 560 2.33 17.39 9.88
C GLY A 560 1.21 17.53 8.84
N ALA A 561 1.23 18.60 8.04
CA ALA A 561 0.06 19.06 7.29
C ALA A 561 -0.44 18.11 6.17
N PHE A 562 0.40 17.18 5.73
CA PHE A 562 0.06 16.20 4.69
C PHE A 562 -0.05 14.75 5.20
N GLY A 563 0.34 14.48 6.45
CA GLY A 563 0.52 13.11 6.94
C GLY A 563 1.66 12.95 7.94
N GLY A 564 2.13 11.72 8.06
CA GLY A 564 3.28 11.35 8.88
C GLY A 564 3.50 9.83 8.89
N TYR A 565 4.60 9.41 9.47
CA TYR A 565 4.96 8.00 9.61
C TYR A 565 5.76 7.75 10.89
N THR A 566 5.69 6.52 11.39
CA THR A 566 6.50 5.97 12.47
C THR A 566 6.72 4.47 12.22
N PHE A 567 7.67 3.88 12.94
CA PHE A 567 7.97 2.45 12.90
C PHE A 567 8.51 2.02 14.26
N GLY A 568 8.61 0.72 14.50
CA GLY A 568 9.18 0.17 15.73
C GLY A 568 8.96 -1.33 15.85
N ALA A 569 9.25 -1.88 17.02
CA ALA A 569 8.90 -3.26 17.38
C ALA A 569 7.68 -3.23 18.32
N MET A 570 6.71 -4.10 18.06
CA MET A 570 5.61 -4.41 18.97
C MET A 570 5.95 -5.65 19.79
N ALA A 571 5.42 -5.77 21.01
CA ALA A 571 5.55 -6.97 21.84
C ALA A 571 4.18 -7.53 22.25
N ARG A 572 4.09 -8.84 22.51
CA ARG A 572 2.85 -9.52 22.93
C ARG A 572 2.18 -8.78 24.10
N GLY A 573 0.88 -8.48 23.94
CA GLY A 573 0.08 -7.79 24.97
C GLY A 573 0.17 -6.26 24.98
N THR A 574 0.97 -5.65 24.09
CA THR A 574 1.05 -4.19 23.97
C THR A 574 -0.01 -3.62 23.00
N THR A 575 -0.08 -2.29 22.88
CA THR A 575 -0.90 -1.57 21.89
C THR A 575 -0.18 -0.27 21.56
N ALA A 576 0.20 -0.07 20.31
CA ALA A 576 0.84 1.18 19.88
C ALA A 576 -0.23 2.22 19.50
N VAL A 577 -0.02 3.48 19.87
CA VAL A 577 -1.00 4.56 19.67
C VAL A 577 -0.35 5.76 18.99
N GLN A 578 -0.97 6.26 17.93
CA GLN A 578 -0.57 7.49 17.24
C GLN A 578 -1.76 8.45 17.17
N GLU A 579 -1.61 9.64 17.74
CA GLU A 579 -2.60 10.71 17.67
C GLU A 579 -2.30 11.68 16.52
N VAL A 580 -3.34 12.09 15.80
CA VAL A 580 -3.24 12.86 14.56
C VAL A 580 -4.31 13.95 14.52
N ALA A 581 -3.91 15.21 14.39
CA ALA A 581 -4.85 16.31 14.24
C ALA A 581 -5.49 16.30 12.82
N VAL A 582 -6.82 16.34 12.76
CA VAL A 582 -7.60 16.29 11.52
C VAL A 582 -8.63 17.42 11.44
N VAL A 583 -8.93 17.87 10.22
CA VAL A 583 -9.99 18.85 9.93
C VAL A 583 -11.22 18.12 9.39
N LYS A 584 -12.43 18.51 9.82
CA LYS A 584 -13.68 17.97 9.27
C LYS A 584 -13.67 18.04 7.73
N GLY A 585 -13.96 16.93 7.05
CA GLY A 585 -13.96 16.85 5.59
C GLY A 585 -12.59 16.55 4.95
N GLN A 586 -11.52 16.49 5.75
CA GLN A 586 -10.22 15.98 5.30
C GLN A 586 -10.31 14.46 5.12
N ARG A 587 -9.78 13.95 4.00
CA ARG A 587 -9.66 12.51 3.74
C ARG A 587 -8.41 12.00 4.45
N VAL A 588 -8.56 10.93 5.21
CA VAL A 588 -7.47 10.29 5.94
C VAL A 588 -7.31 8.88 5.40
N ARG A 589 -6.08 8.51 5.04
CA ARG A 589 -5.69 7.10 4.97
C ARG A 589 -4.67 6.83 6.06
N VAL A 590 -4.82 5.68 6.71
CA VAL A 590 -3.80 5.06 7.57
C VAL A 590 -3.44 3.72 6.95
N SER A 591 -2.17 3.36 6.96
CA SER A 591 -1.68 2.02 6.60
C SER A 591 -0.64 1.54 7.59
N LEU A 592 -0.79 0.30 8.02
CA LEU A 592 0.10 -0.49 8.85
C LEU A 592 0.70 -1.60 7.97
N ALA A 593 1.95 -1.98 8.19
CA ALA A 593 2.56 -3.18 7.60
C ALA A 593 3.52 -3.85 8.60
N TRP A 594 3.63 -5.16 8.53
CA TRP A 594 4.60 -6.02 9.23
C TRP A 594 5.03 -7.15 8.29
N SER A 595 5.72 -8.18 8.78
CA SER A 595 6.38 -9.17 7.92
C SER A 595 6.02 -10.63 8.26
N SER A 596 6.18 -11.54 7.29
CA SER A 596 6.32 -12.97 7.57
C SER A 596 7.75 -13.31 7.94
N HIS A 597 7.89 -14.36 8.76
CA HIS A 597 9.16 -14.92 9.16
C HIS A 597 9.38 -16.19 8.34
N THR A 598 10.56 -16.34 7.74
CA THR A 598 10.89 -17.44 6.81
C THR A 598 11.78 -18.52 7.42
N SER A 599 12.23 -18.33 8.66
CA SER A 599 12.99 -19.27 9.48
C SER A 599 12.07 -20.09 10.42
N GLY A 600 12.39 -21.37 10.65
CA GLY A 600 11.68 -22.26 11.57
C GLY A 600 10.30 -22.75 11.07
N THR A 601 9.47 -23.24 12.01
CA THR A 601 8.08 -23.64 11.76
C THR A 601 7.11 -22.92 12.69
N SER A 602 6.07 -22.29 12.13
CA SER A 602 4.89 -21.89 12.90
C SER A 602 4.19 -23.10 13.54
N ASN A 603 3.36 -22.86 14.56
CA ASN A 603 2.62 -23.91 15.29
C ASN A 603 1.84 -24.86 14.35
N THR A 604 1.26 -24.31 13.27
CA THR A 604 0.52 -25.08 12.26
C THR A 604 1.38 -25.85 11.25
N GLY A 605 2.72 -25.81 11.38
CA GLY A 605 3.67 -26.51 10.51
C GLY A 605 4.05 -25.76 9.23
N LYS A 606 3.63 -24.50 9.04
CA LYS A 606 4.05 -23.65 7.92
C LYS A 606 5.41 -23.01 8.22
N SER A 607 6.30 -22.98 7.24
CA SER A 607 7.66 -22.43 7.34
C SER A 607 7.86 -21.08 6.61
N ASP A 608 6.77 -20.50 6.12
CA ASP A 608 6.60 -19.08 5.80
C ASP A 608 5.26 -18.67 6.42
N ALA A 609 5.28 -17.77 7.39
CA ALA A 609 4.09 -17.39 8.15
C ALA A 609 4.21 -16.01 8.80
N LEU A 610 3.08 -15.31 8.91
CA LEU A 610 2.96 -14.16 9.80
C LEU A 610 3.03 -14.66 11.25
N MET A 611 4.01 -14.21 12.04
CA MET A 611 4.10 -14.56 13.46
C MET A 611 3.27 -13.63 14.35
N ALA A 612 2.77 -12.52 13.82
CA ALA A 612 1.71 -11.74 14.45
C ALA A 612 0.53 -11.53 13.50
N ASP A 613 -0.64 -11.33 14.08
CA ASP A 613 -1.87 -10.85 13.45
C ASP A 613 -2.16 -9.47 14.06
N LEU A 614 -1.88 -8.40 13.32
CA LEU A 614 -1.90 -7.02 13.82
C LEU A 614 -3.09 -6.22 13.29
N ASP A 615 -4.09 -5.98 14.13
CA ASP A 615 -5.28 -5.19 13.77
C ASP A 615 -5.03 -3.67 13.79
N LEU A 616 -5.65 -2.95 12.86
CA LEU A 616 -5.61 -1.49 12.80
C LEU A 616 -6.97 -0.88 13.18
N VAL A 617 -7.01 -0.14 14.30
CA VAL A 617 -8.23 0.54 14.78
C VAL A 617 -8.04 2.05 14.76
N VAL A 618 -8.97 2.78 14.15
CA VAL A 618 -8.96 4.24 14.04
C VAL A 618 -10.21 4.84 14.67
N ARG A 619 -10.02 5.71 15.67
CA ARG A 619 -11.09 6.41 16.39
C ARG A 619 -11.10 7.88 15.99
N GLN A 620 -12.23 8.36 15.46
CA GLN A 620 -12.42 9.75 15.05
C GLN A 620 -12.77 10.68 16.23
N PRO A 621 -12.62 12.01 16.11
CA PRO A 621 -12.85 12.94 17.23
C PRO A 621 -14.31 12.99 17.73
N ASN A 622 -15.26 12.44 16.97
CA ASN A 622 -16.67 12.29 17.35
C ASN A 622 -16.99 10.92 17.99
N GLY A 623 -15.97 10.09 18.28
CA GLY A 623 -16.13 8.75 18.84
C GLY A 623 -16.44 7.64 17.83
N THR A 624 -16.61 7.94 16.54
CA THR A 624 -16.81 6.90 15.51
C THR A 624 -15.53 6.07 15.35
N VAL A 625 -15.65 4.76 15.45
CA VAL A 625 -14.56 3.79 15.23
C VAL A 625 -14.63 3.24 13.80
N THR A 626 -13.49 2.98 13.20
CA THR A 626 -13.35 2.26 11.92
C THR A 626 -12.04 1.46 12.00
N GLY A 627 -12.03 0.21 11.57
CA GLY A 627 -10.84 -0.62 11.65
C GLY A 627 -10.70 -1.55 10.45
N SER A 628 -9.60 -2.27 10.43
CA SER A 628 -9.21 -3.25 9.42
C SER A 628 -8.53 -4.41 10.18
N TYR A 629 -8.96 -5.64 9.87
CA TYR A 629 -8.92 -6.80 10.78
C TYR A 629 -8.72 -8.13 10.01
N SER A 630 -7.89 -8.14 8.98
CA SER A 630 -7.54 -9.32 8.20
C SER A 630 -6.91 -10.42 9.07
N TRP A 631 -6.86 -11.67 8.57
CA TRP A 631 -6.03 -12.72 9.19
C TRP A 631 -4.82 -13.06 8.32
N ASP A 632 -4.98 -13.08 7.00
CA ASP A 632 -3.92 -13.52 6.09
C ASP A 632 -3.01 -12.37 5.62
N ASN A 633 -3.44 -11.09 5.68
CA ASN A 633 -2.61 -9.98 5.18
C ASN A 633 -1.50 -9.52 6.13
N PRO A 634 -0.29 -9.22 5.64
CA PRO A 634 0.83 -8.62 6.38
C PRO A 634 0.71 -7.09 6.51
N TYR A 635 -0.50 -6.55 6.32
CA TYR A 635 -0.78 -5.13 6.29
C TYR A 635 -2.24 -4.85 6.60
N GLU A 636 -2.50 -3.66 7.11
CA GLU A 636 -3.85 -3.16 7.33
C GLU A 636 -4.00 -1.74 6.80
N ALA A 637 -5.21 -1.35 6.38
CA ALA A 637 -5.44 0.00 5.88
C ALA A 637 -6.87 0.52 6.09
N VAL A 638 -6.98 1.63 6.82
CA VAL A 638 -8.24 2.36 7.00
C VAL A 638 -8.24 3.61 6.13
N SER A 639 -9.30 3.80 5.33
CA SER A 639 -9.55 5.04 4.57
C SER A 639 -10.88 5.65 5.01
N LEU A 640 -10.87 6.89 5.48
CA LEU A 640 -12.07 7.60 5.97
C LEU A 640 -12.07 9.09 5.58
N THR A 641 -13.22 9.75 5.77
CA THR A 641 -13.29 11.23 5.78
C THR A 641 -13.60 11.68 7.20
N ALA A 642 -12.80 12.59 7.76
CA ALA A 642 -12.96 13.04 9.14
C ALA A 642 -14.32 13.73 9.35
N ALA A 643 -15.18 13.13 10.19
CA ALA A 643 -16.54 13.64 10.45
C ALA A 643 -16.57 14.96 11.24
N SER A 644 -15.49 15.25 11.96
CA SER A 644 -15.31 16.41 12.84
C SER A 644 -13.83 16.86 12.85
N THR A 645 -13.59 18.10 13.28
CA THR A 645 -12.23 18.62 13.51
C THR A 645 -11.79 18.27 14.93
N GLY A 646 -10.57 17.76 15.10
CA GLY A 646 -10.04 17.37 16.41
C GLY A 646 -8.91 16.34 16.28
N THR A 647 -8.67 15.57 17.34
CA THR A 647 -7.68 14.47 17.33
C THR A 647 -8.34 13.17 16.88
N LEU A 648 -7.82 12.59 15.81
CA LEU A 648 -8.04 11.21 15.40
C LEU A 648 -6.96 10.35 16.07
N ARG A 649 -7.35 9.19 16.61
CA ARG A 649 -6.48 8.28 17.35
C ARG A 649 -6.37 6.95 16.61
N ILE A 650 -5.16 6.63 16.18
CA ILE A 650 -4.78 5.37 15.54
C ILE A 650 -4.27 4.43 16.63
N GLU A 651 -4.72 3.19 16.64
CA GLU A 651 -4.31 2.13 17.55
C GLU A 651 -3.91 0.90 16.73
N ILE A 652 -2.70 0.38 16.93
CA ILE A 652 -2.27 -0.92 16.44
C ILE A 652 -2.44 -1.92 17.59
N ARG A 653 -3.17 -3.00 17.32
CA ARG A 653 -3.51 -4.07 18.27
C ARG A 653 -3.07 -5.41 17.69
N HIS A 654 -3.33 -6.49 18.41
CA HIS A 654 -3.13 -7.86 17.93
C HIS A 654 -4.19 -8.77 18.53
N ASP A 655 -4.53 -9.82 17.79
CA ASP A 655 -5.35 -10.96 18.24
C ASP A 655 -4.48 -12.21 18.49
N ARG A 656 -3.44 -12.38 17.67
CA ARG A 656 -2.42 -13.43 17.78
C ARG A 656 -1.02 -12.82 17.69
N PHE A 657 -0.08 -13.31 18.50
CA PHE A 657 1.27 -12.75 18.59
C PHE A 657 2.27 -13.82 19.03
N ASP A 658 2.70 -14.68 18.12
CA ASP A 658 3.54 -15.85 18.38
C ASP A 658 5.05 -15.55 18.43
N ALA A 659 5.48 -14.41 17.86
CA ALA A 659 6.82 -13.87 18.03
C ALA A 659 7.05 -13.31 19.45
N ALA A 660 8.33 -13.09 19.81
CA ALA A 660 8.69 -12.32 21.00
C ALA A 660 8.41 -10.81 20.78
N GLU A 661 8.90 -10.28 19.67
CA GLU A 661 8.61 -8.94 19.15
C GLU A 661 8.39 -9.00 17.63
N GLU A 662 7.63 -8.04 17.08
CA GLU A 662 7.29 -7.94 15.65
C GLU A 662 7.59 -6.52 15.13
N PRO A 663 8.49 -6.36 14.15
CA PRO A 663 8.73 -5.08 13.48
C PRO A 663 7.49 -4.61 12.68
N TYR A 664 7.14 -3.34 12.83
CA TYR A 664 6.02 -2.74 12.10
C TYR A 664 6.34 -1.33 11.57
N GLY A 665 5.69 -0.97 10.46
CA GLY A 665 5.64 0.36 9.89
C GLY A 665 4.22 0.91 9.92
N LEU A 666 4.05 2.17 10.30
CA LEU A 666 2.76 2.87 10.31
C LEU A 666 2.89 4.22 9.60
N ALA A 667 2.04 4.47 8.61
CA ALA A 667 1.98 5.75 7.91
C ALA A 667 0.55 6.24 7.71
N TRP A 668 0.37 7.55 7.60
CA TRP A 668 -0.91 8.17 7.33
C TRP A 668 -0.79 9.36 6.39
N SER A 669 -1.75 9.52 5.48
CA SER A 669 -1.90 10.70 4.62
C SER A 669 -3.16 11.49 4.99
N LEU A 670 -3.05 12.83 4.92
CA LEU A 670 -4.05 13.79 5.37
C LEU A 670 -4.44 14.71 4.21
N VAL A 671 -5.26 14.19 3.30
CA VAL A 671 -5.56 14.81 2.01
C VAL A 671 -6.74 15.78 2.14
N GLY A 672 -6.63 16.94 1.49
CA GLY A 672 -7.58 18.03 1.66
C GLY A 672 -8.98 17.72 1.11
N PRO A 673 -10.01 18.48 1.52
CA PRO A 673 -11.36 18.39 0.93
C PRO A 673 -11.41 18.84 -0.54
N PHE A 674 -10.32 19.43 -1.05
CA PHE A 674 -10.25 20.05 -2.37
C PHE A 674 -9.19 19.37 -3.25
N PHE A 675 -9.62 18.50 -4.17
CA PHE A 675 -8.71 17.68 -4.99
C PHE A 675 -7.90 18.48 -6.04
N ASP A 676 -8.25 19.74 -6.26
CA ASP A 676 -7.54 20.69 -7.12
C ASP A 676 -6.48 21.51 -6.35
N THR A 677 -6.27 21.26 -5.06
CA THR A 677 -5.26 21.94 -4.23
C THR A 677 -3.95 21.18 -4.09
N ASP A 678 -3.92 19.89 -4.47
CA ASP A 678 -2.76 19.00 -4.34
C ASP A 678 -1.46 19.61 -4.92
N GLY A 679 -1.54 20.37 -6.02
CA GLY A 679 -0.40 21.04 -6.67
C GLY A 679 -0.09 22.46 -6.17
N SER A 680 -0.80 23.00 -5.17
CA SER A 680 -0.57 24.39 -4.69
C SER A 680 0.43 24.46 -3.55
N LYS A 681 1.45 25.32 -3.69
CA LYS A 681 2.38 25.66 -2.59
C LYS A 681 1.71 26.34 -1.39
N PHE A 682 0.47 26.81 -1.54
CA PHE A 682 -0.35 27.40 -0.48
C PHE A 682 -1.35 26.40 0.12
N TYR A 683 -1.20 25.09 -0.14
CA TYR A 683 -2.10 24.04 0.36
C TYR A 683 -2.38 24.15 1.87
N SER A 684 -1.33 24.37 2.69
CA SER A 684 -1.51 24.50 4.14
C SER A 684 -2.29 25.76 4.53
N ASP A 685 -2.18 26.85 3.77
CA ASP A 685 -2.97 28.07 3.98
C ASP A 685 -4.44 27.84 3.62
N ILE A 686 -4.70 27.14 2.51
CA ILE A 686 -6.04 26.80 2.02
C ILE A 686 -6.76 25.88 3.01
N LEU A 687 -6.07 24.85 3.53
CA LEU A 687 -6.60 23.96 4.56
C LEU A 687 -6.85 24.72 5.88
N TRP A 688 -5.96 25.64 6.26
CA TRP A 688 -6.08 26.44 7.48
C TRP A 688 -7.28 27.41 7.45
N ILE A 689 -7.55 28.06 6.31
CA ILE A 689 -8.75 28.92 6.17
C ILE A 689 -10.04 28.10 6.01
N TYR A 690 -9.95 26.86 5.52
CA TYR A 690 -11.08 25.93 5.48
C TYR A 690 -11.44 25.41 6.89
N ALA A 691 -10.44 25.06 7.69
CA ALA A 691 -10.63 24.62 9.08
C ALA A 691 -11.35 25.66 9.97
N ARG A 692 -11.21 26.95 9.63
CA ARG A 692 -11.92 28.08 10.26
C ARG A 692 -13.25 28.45 9.58
N GLY A 693 -13.73 27.67 8.62
CA GLY A 693 -14.98 27.93 7.88
C GLY A 693 -14.95 29.16 6.94
N ILE A 694 -13.81 29.83 6.80
CA ILE A 694 -13.66 31.06 6.00
C ILE A 694 -13.95 30.75 4.53
N THR A 695 -13.43 29.64 4.02
CA THR A 695 -13.78 29.10 2.69
C THR A 695 -14.61 27.83 2.79
N VAL A 696 -15.45 27.60 1.79
CA VAL A 696 -16.13 26.32 1.52
C VAL A 696 -15.78 25.77 0.13
N GLY A 697 -14.76 26.34 -0.52
CA GLY A 697 -14.38 26.03 -1.90
C GLY A 697 -14.89 27.04 -2.92
N CYS A 698 -14.96 26.62 -4.18
CA CYS A 698 -15.62 27.32 -5.30
C CYS A 698 -16.79 26.51 -5.88
N ALA A 699 -16.68 25.18 -5.81
CA ALA A 699 -17.65 24.17 -6.20
C ALA A 699 -17.36 22.89 -5.40
N ASP A 700 -18.20 21.86 -5.51
CA ASP A 700 -18.03 20.62 -4.76
C ASP A 700 -16.65 19.96 -5.03
N GLY A 701 -15.92 19.66 -3.96
CA GLY A 701 -14.56 19.11 -4.01
C GLY A 701 -13.48 20.04 -4.61
N ARG A 702 -13.77 21.31 -4.91
CA ARG A 702 -12.81 22.24 -5.56
C ARG A 702 -12.63 23.55 -4.80
N TYR A 703 -11.40 24.02 -4.72
CA TYR A 703 -11.05 25.34 -4.19
C TYR A 703 -10.89 26.42 -5.28
N CYS A 704 -10.57 26.04 -6.50
CA CYS A 704 -10.17 26.90 -7.62
C CYS A 704 -8.96 27.79 -7.27
N PRO A 705 -7.78 27.24 -6.90
CA PRO A 705 -6.66 28.01 -6.37
C PRO A 705 -6.17 29.14 -7.29
N LYS A 706 -6.10 28.89 -8.61
CA LYS A 706 -5.68 29.90 -9.59
C LYS A 706 -6.78 30.89 -10.00
N GLY A 707 -8.03 30.66 -9.59
CA GLY A 707 -9.13 31.57 -9.88
C GLY A 707 -8.94 32.93 -9.21
N LEU A 708 -9.31 34.01 -9.91
CA LEU A 708 -9.21 35.38 -9.38
C LEU A 708 -10.31 35.64 -8.34
N VAL A 709 -9.97 36.40 -7.29
CA VAL A 709 -10.94 36.77 -6.25
C VAL A 709 -11.75 37.98 -6.71
N THR A 710 -13.09 37.85 -6.76
CA THR A 710 -13.99 39.00 -6.96
C THR A 710 -14.19 39.76 -5.66
N ARG A 711 -14.57 41.04 -5.75
CA ARG A 711 -14.85 41.89 -4.57
C ARG A 711 -15.95 41.30 -3.68
N ALA A 712 -16.95 40.66 -4.27
CA ALA A 712 -18.00 39.92 -3.56
C ALA A 712 -17.46 38.70 -2.76
N GLN A 713 -16.54 37.93 -3.35
CA GLN A 713 -15.86 36.83 -2.64
C GLN A 713 -14.98 37.35 -1.49
N MET A 714 -14.26 38.46 -1.70
CA MET A 714 -13.45 39.10 -0.66
C MET A 714 -14.28 39.55 0.54
N ALA A 715 -15.49 40.10 0.31
CA ALA A 715 -16.42 40.44 1.38
C ALA A 715 -16.83 39.22 2.22
N THR A 716 -17.08 38.08 1.57
CA THR A 716 -17.44 36.83 2.25
C THR A 716 -16.28 36.24 3.04
N PHE A 717 -15.07 36.27 2.49
CA PHE A 717 -13.87 35.86 3.22
C PHE A 717 -13.64 36.73 4.46
N LEU A 718 -13.70 38.06 4.35
CA LEU A 718 -13.47 38.95 5.49
C LEU A 718 -14.58 38.89 6.54
N ARG A 719 -15.86 38.78 6.14
CA ARG A 719 -16.96 38.56 7.09
C ARG A 719 -16.75 37.32 7.94
N ARG A 720 -16.34 36.20 7.34
CA ARG A 720 -16.10 34.94 8.06
C ARG A 720 -14.80 34.94 8.85
N ALA A 721 -13.76 35.63 8.36
CA ALA A 721 -12.47 35.76 9.05
C ALA A 721 -12.55 36.59 10.34
N LEU A 722 -13.56 37.45 10.48
CA LEU A 722 -13.76 38.38 11.58
C LEU A 722 -15.07 38.18 12.35
N ASP A 723 -15.85 37.15 11.98
CA ASP A 723 -17.23 36.91 12.42
C ASP A 723 -18.12 38.17 12.41
N LEU A 724 -18.11 38.93 11.31
CA LEU A 724 -18.83 40.21 11.25
C LEU A 724 -20.36 40.00 11.33
N PRO A 725 -21.05 40.75 12.20
CA PRO A 725 -22.50 40.68 12.34
C PRO A 725 -23.21 41.11 11.05
N ALA A 726 -24.48 40.73 10.93
CA ALA A 726 -25.32 41.21 9.85
C ALA A 726 -25.49 42.75 9.92
N SER A 727 -25.48 43.41 8.77
CA SER A 727 -25.76 44.84 8.70
C SER A 727 -27.24 45.13 8.96
N PRO A 728 -27.59 46.21 9.71
CA PRO A 728 -28.97 46.64 9.90
C PRO A 728 -29.56 47.37 8.68
N ARG A 729 -28.77 47.63 7.64
CA ARG A 729 -29.22 48.29 6.40
C ARG A 729 -28.41 47.89 5.18
N ASP A 730 -28.97 48.18 4.02
CA ASP A 730 -28.25 48.18 2.74
C ASP A 730 -27.35 49.43 2.60
N TYR A 731 -26.29 49.31 1.82
CA TYR A 731 -25.27 50.33 1.52
C TYR A 731 -25.05 50.52 0.02
N PHE A 732 -25.43 49.57 -0.85
CA PHE A 732 -25.14 49.62 -2.28
C PHE A 732 -26.31 49.13 -3.13
N THR A 733 -26.36 49.56 -4.39
CA THR A 733 -27.50 49.30 -5.29
C THR A 733 -27.17 48.28 -6.39
N ASP A 734 -25.92 47.83 -6.50
CA ASP A 734 -25.41 46.96 -7.57
C ASP A 734 -25.00 45.55 -7.11
N ASP A 735 -25.20 45.21 -5.85
CA ASP A 735 -25.05 43.87 -5.28
C ASP A 735 -26.38 43.21 -4.86
N ASN A 736 -27.52 43.86 -5.13
CA ASN A 736 -28.86 43.29 -4.93
C ASN A 736 -29.00 41.92 -5.64
N HIS A 737 -29.54 40.94 -4.93
CA HIS A 737 -29.65 39.53 -5.33
C HIS A 737 -28.30 38.78 -5.46
N ASN A 738 -27.16 39.39 -5.15
CA ASN A 738 -25.88 38.69 -5.14
C ASN A 738 -25.81 37.77 -3.91
N LYS A 739 -25.38 36.52 -4.09
CA LYS A 739 -25.21 35.56 -2.97
C LYS A 739 -24.22 36.01 -1.88
N HIS A 740 -23.48 37.09 -2.11
CA HIS A 740 -22.54 37.70 -1.18
C HIS A 740 -23.03 39.06 -0.59
N GLU A 741 -24.19 39.57 -0.98
CA GLU A 741 -24.79 40.86 -0.56
C GLU A 741 -24.73 41.08 0.96
N SER A 742 -25.21 40.11 1.75
CA SER A 742 -25.18 40.20 3.23
C SER A 742 -23.77 40.22 3.83
N ALA A 743 -22.73 39.84 3.08
CA ALA A 743 -21.33 39.98 3.50
C ALA A 743 -20.72 41.31 3.04
N ILE A 744 -21.12 41.80 1.86
CA ILE A 744 -20.76 43.13 1.35
C ILE A 744 -21.28 44.22 2.29
N ASN A 745 -22.56 44.13 2.66
CA ASN A 745 -23.20 45.08 3.58
C ASN A 745 -22.62 45.01 5.01
N ALA A 746 -22.30 43.82 5.52
CA ALA A 746 -21.57 43.69 6.80
C ALA A 746 -20.17 44.35 6.76
N MET A 747 -19.43 44.13 5.67
CA MET A 747 -18.11 44.74 5.45
C MET A 747 -18.19 46.28 5.31
N ALA A 748 -19.29 46.81 4.80
CA ALA A 748 -19.54 48.25 4.74
C ALA A 748 -19.91 48.83 6.11
N HIS A 749 -20.76 48.13 6.87
CA HIS A 749 -21.11 48.52 8.23
C HIS A 749 -19.90 48.55 9.18
N ALA A 750 -18.95 47.63 9.01
CA ALA A 750 -17.68 47.60 9.72
C ALA A 750 -16.64 48.63 9.21
N GLY A 751 -16.97 49.50 8.25
CA GLY A 751 -16.06 50.52 7.71
C GLY A 751 -14.90 49.99 6.84
N ILE A 752 -14.89 48.69 6.54
CA ILE A 752 -13.82 48.01 5.79
C ILE A 752 -13.89 48.34 4.29
N THR A 753 -15.08 48.67 3.78
CA THR A 753 -15.30 49.13 2.39
C THR A 753 -16.06 50.45 2.31
N VAL A 754 -15.79 51.21 1.25
CA VAL A 754 -16.53 52.41 0.84
C VAL A 754 -17.06 52.28 -0.61
N GLY A 755 -17.19 51.03 -1.09
CA GLY A 755 -17.66 50.71 -2.44
C GLY A 755 -16.59 50.84 -3.53
N CYS A 756 -17.04 51.15 -4.75
CA CYS A 756 -16.24 51.53 -5.91
C CYS A 756 -16.54 52.95 -6.43
N GLY A 757 -17.64 53.58 -5.97
CA GLY A 757 -17.99 54.97 -6.26
C GLY A 757 -19.49 55.19 -6.40
N GLY A 758 -20.02 56.24 -5.76
CA GLY A 758 -21.47 56.42 -5.59
C GLY A 758 -22.07 55.32 -4.70
N THR A 759 -23.32 54.92 -4.95
CA THR A 759 -24.01 53.81 -4.27
C THR A 759 -23.58 52.43 -4.78
N ARG A 760 -22.36 52.26 -5.30
CA ARG A 760 -21.92 51.00 -5.93
C ARG A 760 -20.77 50.33 -5.20
N PHE A 761 -20.82 49.01 -5.13
CA PHE A 761 -19.76 48.13 -4.64
C PHE A 761 -18.92 47.52 -5.77
N CYS A 762 -19.46 47.35 -6.98
CA CYS A 762 -18.86 46.61 -8.09
C CYS A 762 -18.51 45.15 -7.69
N PRO A 763 -19.51 44.28 -7.40
CA PRO A 763 -19.29 42.96 -6.80
C PRO A 763 -18.42 42.00 -7.62
N ASP A 764 -18.60 41.97 -8.94
CA ASP A 764 -17.95 41.00 -9.83
C ASP A 764 -16.54 41.43 -10.28
N GLY A 765 -16.15 42.68 -9.99
CA GLY A 765 -14.80 43.17 -10.28
C GLY A 765 -13.74 42.38 -9.53
N THR A 766 -12.63 42.05 -10.18
CA THR A 766 -11.49 41.36 -9.55
C THR A 766 -10.74 42.29 -8.59
N VAL A 767 -10.22 41.71 -7.50
CA VAL A 767 -9.46 42.45 -6.48
C VAL A 767 -7.99 42.54 -6.90
N THR A 768 -7.48 43.75 -7.11
CA THR A 768 -6.03 43.97 -7.28
C THR A 768 -5.29 43.90 -5.94
N ARG A 769 -3.99 43.62 -5.96
CA ARG A 769 -3.14 43.56 -4.76
C ARG A 769 -3.17 44.87 -3.96
N ALA A 770 -3.26 46.02 -4.61
CA ALA A 770 -3.44 47.31 -3.96
C ALA A 770 -4.82 47.45 -3.25
N GLN A 771 -5.90 47.00 -3.88
CA GLN A 771 -7.23 46.97 -3.26
C GLN A 771 -7.28 45.99 -2.09
N MET A 772 -6.70 44.80 -2.23
CA MET A 772 -6.57 43.79 -1.18
C MET A 772 -5.86 44.35 0.06
N ALA A 773 -4.70 45.02 -0.12
CA ALA A 773 -4.00 45.67 0.98
C ALA A 773 -4.90 46.68 1.71
N SER A 774 -5.70 47.44 0.96
CA SER A 774 -6.63 48.40 1.56
C SER A 774 -7.83 47.76 2.27
N PHE A 775 -8.30 46.59 1.83
CA PHE A 775 -9.29 45.82 2.58
C PHE A 775 -8.67 45.24 3.86
N LEU A 776 -7.55 44.53 3.76
CA LEU A 776 -6.88 43.88 4.91
C LEU A 776 -6.42 44.88 5.97
N ALA A 777 -5.86 46.03 5.58
CA ALA A 777 -5.44 47.06 6.54
C ALA A 777 -6.60 47.69 7.33
N ARG A 778 -7.79 47.82 6.73
CA ARG A 778 -9.00 48.27 7.47
C ARG A 778 -9.62 47.14 8.29
N ALA A 779 -9.76 45.95 7.69
CA ALA A 779 -10.33 44.76 8.30
C ALA A 779 -9.63 44.35 9.60
N PHE A 780 -8.34 44.68 9.72
CA PHE A 780 -7.50 44.32 10.85
C PHE A 780 -6.85 45.53 11.55
N SER A 781 -7.35 46.74 11.32
CA SER A 781 -6.89 47.99 11.96
C SER A 781 -5.35 48.14 12.01
N LEU A 782 -4.67 47.83 10.90
CA LEU A 782 -3.21 47.74 10.88
C LEU A 782 -2.54 49.11 11.14
N PRO A 783 -1.46 49.15 11.94
CA PRO A 783 -0.69 50.38 12.15
C PRO A 783 -0.16 50.99 10.86
N SER A 784 -0.27 52.31 10.72
CA SER A 784 0.42 53.07 9.68
C SER A 784 1.93 53.08 9.94
N THR A 785 2.72 52.97 8.87
CA THR A 785 4.19 53.12 8.91
C THR A 785 4.63 54.25 7.98
N THR A 786 5.79 54.86 8.29
CA THR A 786 6.51 55.78 7.41
C THR A 786 7.65 55.11 6.64
N ALA A 787 7.94 53.85 6.92
CA ALA A 787 8.92 53.07 6.16
C ALA A 787 8.31 52.62 4.84
N ASP A 788 9.05 52.86 3.75
CA ASP A 788 8.71 52.39 2.42
C ASP A 788 9.42 51.04 2.15
N TYR A 789 8.68 50.08 1.57
CA TYR A 789 9.14 48.72 1.35
C TYR A 789 9.22 48.34 -0.14
N PHE A 790 8.62 49.11 -1.05
CA PHE A 790 8.52 48.73 -2.46
C PHE A 790 8.66 49.93 -3.41
N THR A 791 9.36 49.72 -4.53
CA THR A 791 9.69 50.79 -5.49
C THR A 791 8.71 50.91 -6.66
N ASP A 792 7.59 50.19 -6.63
CA ASP A 792 6.61 50.11 -7.74
C ASP A 792 5.15 50.47 -7.35
N ASP A 793 4.91 50.90 -6.10
CA ASP A 793 3.62 51.44 -5.66
C ASP A 793 3.67 52.90 -5.18
N SER A 794 4.81 53.59 -5.31
CA SER A 794 4.94 55.03 -5.02
C SER A 794 3.93 55.86 -5.83
N GLY A 795 3.17 56.72 -5.14
CA GLY A 795 2.07 57.50 -5.74
C GLY A 795 0.76 56.72 -5.91
N ASN A 796 0.69 55.46 -5.50
CA ASN A 796 -0.54 54.69 -5.51
C ASN A 796 -1.43 55.10 -4.32
N LYS A 797 -2.72 55.36 -4.54
CA LYS A 797 -3.69 55.70 -3.46
C LYS A 797 -3.86 54.62 -2.37
N HIS A 798 -3.20 53.47 -2.52
CA HIS A 798 -3.18 52.34 -1.59
C HIS A 798 -1.82 52.14 -0.88
N GLU A 799 -0.75 52.84 -1.28
CA GLU A 799 0.66 52.75 -0.84
C GLU A 799 0.81 52.65 0.69
N SER A 800 0.26 53.61 1.44
CA SER A 800 0.30 53.61 2.92
C SER A 800 -0.33 52.36 3.58
N ARG A 801 -1.21 51.63 2.88
CA ARG A 801 -1.79 50.37 3.34
C ARG A 801 -1.03 49.15 2.82
N ILE A 802 -0.30 49.26 1.72
CA ILE A 802 0.64 48.25 1.24
C ILE A 802 1.84 48.17 2.19
N ASN A 803 2.44 49.31 2.52
CA ASN A 803 3.53 49.41 3.48
C ASN A 803 3.10 49.00 4.92
N ALA A 804 1.85 49.27 5.33
CA ALA A 804 1.29 48.72 6.57
C ALA A 804 1.21 47.17 6.57
N LEU A 805 0.87 46.54 5.43
CA LEU A 805 0.89 45.08 5.29
C LEU A 805 2.30 44.50 5.34
N ALA A 806 3.30 45.21 4.81
CA ALA A 806 4.70 44.78 4.83
C ALA A 806 5.29 44.85 6.25
N ALA A 807 5.10 45.99 6.94
CA ALA A 807 5.48 46.16 8.33
C ALA A 807 4.79 45.15 9.28
N SER A 808 3.62 44.64 8.90
CA SER A 808 2.87 43.60 9.65
C SER A 808 3.20 42.16 9.23
N GLY A 809 4.21 41.93 8.38
CA GLY A 809 4.61 40.58 7.93
C GLY A 809 3.62 39.86 7.01
N ILE A 810 2.55 40.53 6.55
CA ILE A 810 1.47 39.90 5.76
C ILE A 810 1.92 39.72 4.30
N THR A 811 2.74 40.64 3.78
CA THR A 811 3.30 40.60 2.42
C THR A 811 4.82 40.72 2.42
N HIS A 812 5.45 40.07 1.44
CA HIS A 812 6.86 40.25 1.08
C HIS A 812 7.00 40.67 -0.40
N GLY A 813 5.96 41.31 -0.94
CA GLY A 813 5.94 41.77 -2.33
C GLY A 813 5.54 40.69 -3.35
N CYS A 814 6.01 40.88 -4.58
CA CYS A 814 6.03 39.95 -5.70
C CYS A 814 7.47 39.67 -6.19
N GLY A 815 8.39 40.62 -5.96
CA GLY A 815 9.85 40.47 -6.05
C GLY A 815 10.52 41.08 -4.81
N THR A 816 11.85 41.18 -4.81
CA THR A 816 12.65 41.64 -3.66
C THR A 816 12.37 43.08 -3.22
N THR A 817 12.04 43.97 -4.16
CA THR A 817 11.74 45.40 -3.90
C THR A 817 10.43 45.85 -4.56
N THR A 818 9.57 44.91 -4.98
CA THR A 818 8.36 45.21 -5.76
C THR A 818 7.14 44.52 -5.20
N TYR A 819 6.01 45.21 -5.19
CA TYR A 819 4.71 44.75 -4.71
C TYR A 819 3.76 44.28 -5.81
N CYS A 820 3.92 44.73 -7.06
CA CYS A 820 3.00 44.50 -8.17
C CYS A 820 1.55 44.97 -7.86
N PRO A 821 1.32 46.25 -7.50
CA PRO A 821 0.04 46.75 -6.97
C PRO A 821 -1.17 46.52 -7.89
N ASN A 822 -0.95 46.55 -9.21
CA ASN A 822 -2.00 46.39 -10.23
C ASN A 822 -2.34 44.92 -10.55
N GLY A 823 -1.54 43.95 -10.09
CA GLY A 823 -1.81 42.53 -10.30
C GLY A 823 -3.09 42.09 -9.59
N SER A 824 -3.90 41.23 -10.23
CA SER A 824 -5.08 40.62 -9.59
C SER A 824 -4.66 39.54 -8.60
N VAL A 825 -5.38 39.42 -7.48
CA VAL A 825 -5.14 38.39 -6.45
C VAL A 825 -5.90 37.12 -6.81
N ASN A 826 -5.19 35.98 -6.83
CA ASN A 826 -5.82 34.66 -6.96
C ASN A 826 -6.20 34.07 -5.58
N ARG A 827 -7.04 33.04 -5.58
CA ARG A 827 -7.60 32.47 -4.35
C ARG A 827 -6.53 31.84 -3.45
N GLU A 828 -5.55 31.13 -4.01
CA GLU A 828 -4.44 30.56 -3.22
C GLU A 828 -3.58 31.63 -2.52
N GLN A 829 -3.30 32.77 -3.18
CA GLN A 829 -2.63 33.91 -2.55
C GLN A 829 -3.48 34.52 -1.44
N MET A 830 -4.79 34.65 -1.67
CA MET A 830 -5.73 35.18 -0.67
C MET A 830 -5.77 34.33 0.60
N ALA A 831 -5.67 32.99 0.49
CA ALA A 831 -5.56 32.12 1.64
C ALA A 831 -4.32 32.44 2.51
N ALA A 832 -3.15 32.59 1.88
CA ALA A 832 -1.91 32.95 2.57
C ALA A 832 -2.00 34.34 3.24
N PHE A 833 -2.56 35.33 2.54
CA PHE A 833 -2.75 36.68 3.10
C PHE A 833 -3.71 36.69 4.30
N ILE A 834 -4.83 35.97 4.21
CA ILE A 834 -5.80 35.83 5.32
C ILE A 834 -5.17 35.10 6.51
N ARG A 835 -4.46 33.99 6.28
CA ARG A 835 -3.76 33.24 7.34
C ARG A 835 -2.78 34.14 8.08
N ARG A 836 -1.85 34.80 7.36
CA ARG A 836 -0.85 35.68 7.97
C ARG A 836 -1.49 36.82 8.76
N ALA A 837 -2.54 37.43 8.21
CA ALA A 837 -3.29 38.45 8.92
C ALA A 837 -3.96 37.93 10.22
N LEU A 838 -4.41 36.67 10.26
CA LEU A 838 -5.01 36.05 11.44
C LEU A 838 -4.04 35.28 12.35
N SER A 839 -2.73 35.32 12.08
CA SER A 839 -1.68 34.60 12.86
C SER A 839 -0.43 35.44 13.14
N ARG A 840 -0.59 36.76 13.10
CA ARG A 840 0.37 37.77 13.56
C ARG A 840 0.15 38.13 15.03
#